data_AF-A0A1F3Y9V4-F1
#
_entry.id   AF-A0A1F3Y9V4-F1
#
_cell.length_a   1.000
_cell.length_b   1.000
_cell.length_c   1.000
_cell.angle_alpha   90.00
_cell.angle_beta   90.00
_cell.angle_gamma   90.00
#
_symmetry.space_group_name_H-M   'P 1'
#
loop_
_entity.id
_entity.type
_entity.pdbx_description
1 polymer ?
#
loop_
_entity_poly.entity_id
_entity_poly.type
_entity_poly.pdbx_seq_one_letter_code
_entity_poly.pdbx_strand_id
1 'polypeptide(L)'
;MNFLTIFLQSCLLGTLVSMSLLVASCSGPQRRPSSDSIEAIQTIAPLVQSELQRQYRSGKDGETARVEIKNLAAAGITSRSIPVTQIELNEQASFPAEARQILRIDDLSSLPLVSGEPSIDFPVDTGKYAVVIPLQNHLAANSPSQSAHPEAFALDVHLRCDHPVTIQRRIFFDLKNTKEGKFNLPVHNSTMQKISLNIPSGVNRCTLLFKKPGQRDFNAGIRIVSTSFFSEQKLAGSVREACLYDPSNQPGSPGWTAYQYYLQAHYPSMTCDLDADSAELLADPIESLNTKVHALIGSKLSPEMIAKRDMNAPIDFSKAPKFDSIVLSTMEFKVDFYGTILSRILQWHAERGTIVRVIVPGASTSLFSKDMALIRKMERHSPNIRVQLYRDDSKKSRWSINRLQRVIHAKILAGISTANPKESFLVIGGRNVKDTFLFHSPPDYSAHPQMEQYGTLLSPFSFFSDLEVLIRGDHVAREVTAQYLSFWNRDNQTMRMRPTTAHIPSALPSLDRPDNEGTRVRHLISVPFADGGQLEDLVADLIRSATKSLKMVSPYFRPTKKIAAAFHDAVNRGVSIQFITELDLIKDNSPPITMGVNTQSVNRFSKYFSVYVSKDSHMILHSKAILVDGELLFISGTNLNMRSFLHDIENGLLIMDKSVASRFEQVFEDVYLPGSTLVSEELKVKFLDKVIIPLVDQYF
;
A
#
# COMPACT_ATOMS: atom_id res chain seq x y z
N MET A 1 -5.63 23.56 -44.18
CA MET A 1 -4.62 24.61 -43.91
C MET A 1 -4.82 25.10 -42.48
N ASN A 2 -3.73 25.18 -41.73
CA ASN A 2 -3.58 25.68 -40.35
C ASN A 2 -4.13 24.81 -39.21
N PHE A 3 -3.30 23.86 -38.76
CA PHE A 3 -3.08 23.49 -37.35
C PHE A 3 -1.70 22.81 -37.22
N LEU A 4 -0.66 23.48 -37.73
CA LEU A 4 0.73 23.04 -37.64
C LEU A 4 1.63 24.22 -37.26
N THR A 5 1.33 24.86 -36.13
CA THR A 5 2.18 25.89 -35.54
C THR A 5 1.89 25.96 -34.04
N ILE A 6 2.67 25.21 -33.24
CA ILE A 6 3.06 25.41 -31.82
C ILE A 6 3.92 24.18 -31.40
N PHE A 7 4.87 23.74 -32.23
CA PHE A 7 5.81 22.66 -31.85
C PHE A 7 7.26 22.86 -32.33
N LEU A 8 7.59 24.06 -32.81
CA LEU A 8 8.93 24.39 -33.32
C LEU A 8 9.34 25.78 -32.85
N GLN A 9 9.80 25.90 -31.60
CA GLN A 9 10.72 26.95 -31.14
C GLN A 9 11.14 26.72 -29.68
N SER A 10 12.22 25.95 -29.47
CA SER A 10 13.17 26.11 -28.35
C SER A 10 14.29 25.04 -28.43
N CYS A 11 15.00 25.03 -29.56
CA CYS A 11 16.29 24.36 -29.70
C CYS A 11 17.14 25.25 -30.60
N LEU A 12 18.04 26.05 -30.02
CA LEU A 12 19.27 26.61 -30.61
C LEU A 12 19.78 27.80 -29.78
N LEU A 13 20.73 27.55 -28.88
CA LEU A 13 22.01 28.26 -28.66
C LEU A 13 22.51 28.02 -27.22
N GLY A 14 23.73 27.52 -27.08
CA GLY A 14 24.44 27.43 -25.80
C GLY A 14 25.42 26.25 -25.70
N THR A 15 26.47 26.24 -26.51
CA THR A 15 27.62 25.33 -26.43
C THR A 15 28.72 25.86 -25.50
N LEU A 16 29.47 24.91 -24.87
CA LEU A 16 30.82 25.00 -24.24
C LEU A 16 30.86 25.70 -22.85
N VAL A 17 31.43 25.18 -21.75
CA VAL A 17 32.65 24.41 -21.43
C VAL A 17 32.43 23.74 -20.05
N SER A 18 32.61 22.44 -19.77
CA SER A 18 33.89 21.75 -19.43
C SER A 18 33.64 20.26 -19.14
N MET A 19 34.46 19.38 -19.74
CA MET A 19 34.67 17.97 -19.38
C MET A 19 35.86 17.85 -18.42
N SER A 20 35.84 16.82 -17.56
CA SER A 20 36.96 15.94 -17.09
C SER A 20 36.70 15.52 -15.63
N LEU A 21 36.25 14.29 -15.35
CA LEU A 21 37.02 13.02 -15.19
C LEU A 21 37.18 12.66 -13.70
N LEU A 22 36.53 11.57 -13.26
CA LEU A 22 37.17 10.37 -12.68
C LEU A 22 36.12 9.32 -12.27
N VAL A 23 35.79 8.46 -13.23
CA VAL A 23 35.49 7.05 -13.01
C VAL A 23 36.72 6.30 -13.53
N ALA A 24 37.53 5.73 -12.62
CA ALA A 24 38.48 4.64 -12.89
C ALA A 24 39.20 4.24 -11.59
N SER A 25 38.71 3.20 -10.92
CA SER A 25 39.52 2.10 -10.36
C SER A 25 38.68 1.27 -9.38
N CYS A 26 38.05 0.20 -9.87
CA CYS A 26 37.90 -1.07 -9.16
C CYS A 26 37.47 -2.15 -10.17
N SER A 27 38.23 -2.27 -11.25
CA SER A 27 38.34 -3.46 -12.07
C SER A 27 39.67 -4.14 -11.69
N GLY A 28 39.59 -5.06 -10.74
CA GLY A 28 40.67 -5.96 -10.36
C GLY A 28 40.10 -7.36 -10.15
N PRO A 29 40.86 -8.44 -10.40
CA PRO A 29 40.33 -9.80 -10.39
C PRO A 29 39.82 -10.16 -8.98
N GLN A 30 38.63 -10.76 -8.90
CA GLN A 30 38.11 -11.38 -7.69
C GLN A 30 39.17 -12.34 -7.13
N ARG A 31 39.85 -11.96 -6.05
CA ARG A 31 40.58 -12.91 -5.21
C ARG A 31 39.54 -13.62 -4.37
N ARG A 32 39.43 -14.94 -4.51
CA ARG A 32 38.74 -15.79 -3.54
C ARG A 32 39.33 -15.50 -2.15
N PRO A 33 38.50 -15.35 -1.10
CA PRO A 33 39.02 -15.25 0.26
C PRO A 33 39.87 -16.49 0.59
N SER A 34 40.98 -16.30 1.32
CA SER A 34 41.81 -17.43 1.76
C SER A 34 41.01 -18.37 2.67
N SER A 35 41.40 -19.64 2.74
CA SER A 35 40.81 -20.64 3.67
C SER A 35 40.66 -20.08 5.09
N ASP A 36 41.68 -19.37 5.55
CA ASP A 36 41.76 -18.82 6.91
C ASP A 36 40.76 -17.67 7.12
N SER A 37 40.41 -16.94 6.05
CA SER A 37 39.39 -15.88 6.09
C SER A 37 37.98 -16.47 6.15
N ILE A 38 37.75 -17.58 5.46
CA ILE A 38 36.47 -18.30 5.46
C ILE A 38 36.23 -18.96 6.82
N GLU A 39 37.27 -19.58 7.39
CA GLU A 39 37.21 -20.24 8.70
C GLU A 39 37.01 -19.22 9.85
N ALA A 40 37.64 -18.04 9.77
CA ALA A 40 37.40 -16.95 10.71
C ALA A 40 35.97 -16.38 10.61
N ILE A 41 35.43 -16.23 9.40
CA ILE A 41 34.03 -15.78 9.18
C ILE A 41 33.04 -16.82 9.71
N GLN A 42 33.27 -18.12 9.44
CA GLN A 42 32.43 -19.21 9.93
C GLN A 42 32.44 -19.34 11.46
N THR A 43 33.54 -18.96 12.12
CA THR A 43 33.67 -19.02 13.58
C THR A 43 33.07 -17.79 14.27
N ILE A 44 33.20 -16.60 13.68
CA ILE A 44 32.78 -15.32 14.29
C ILE A 44 31.30 -15.01 14.02
N ALA A 45 30.76 -15.39 12.85
CA ALA A 45 29.39 -15.07 12.47
C ALA A 45 28.33 -15.61 13.46
N PRO A 46 28.40 -16.87 13.96
CA PRO A 46 27.42 -17.39 14.92
C PRO A 46 27.49 -16.67 16.29
N LEU A 47 28.68 -16.25 16.72
CA LEU A 47 28.88 -15.54 18.00
C LEU A 47 28.30 -14.13 17.94
N VAL A 48 28.56 -13.40 16.86
CA VAL A 48 27.98 -12.08 16.59
C VAL A 48 26.45 -12.18 16.45
N GLN A 49 25.96 -13.22 15.77
CA GLN A 49 24.54 -13.51 15.63
C GLN A 49 23.86 -13.78 16.98
N SER A 50 24.49 -14.55 17.87
CA SER A 50 23.93 -14.86 19.20
C SER A 50 23.85 -13.61 20.09
N GLU A 51 24.86 -12.74 20.03
CA GLU A 51 24.91 -11.53 20.85
C GLU A 51 23.96 -10.45 20.32
N LEU A 52 23.85 -10.29 18.99
CA LEU A 52 22.85 -9.41 18.38
C LEU A 52 21.42 -9.88 18.69
N GLN A 53 21.13 -11.19 18.58
CA GLN A 53 19.82 -11.73 18.95
C GLN A 53 19.52 -11.58 20.44
N ARG A 54 20.52 -11.71 21.32
CA ARG A 54 20.38 -11.55 22.77
C ARG A 54 20.12 -10.09 23.16
N GLN A 55 20.88 -9.15 22.59
CA GLN A 55 20.68 -7.72 22.82
C GLN A 55 19.33 -7.25 22.29
N TYR A 56 18.93 -7.74 21.11
CA TYR A 56 17.63 -7.44 20.50
C TYR A 56 16.45 -8.00 21.29
N ARG A 57 16.56 -9.23 21.86
CA ARG A 57 15.55 -9.80 22.77
C ARG A 57 15.46 -9.10 24.12
N SER A 58 16.51 -8.38 24.54
CA SER A 58 16.58 -7.70 25.84
C SER A 58 15.90 -6.34 25.90
N GLY A 59 15.42 -5.80 24.77
CA GLY A 59 14.63 -4.57 24.73
C GLY A 59 15.37 -3.28 25.10
N LYS A 60 16.71 -3.28 25.06
CA LYS A 60 17.52 -2.06 25.22
C LYS A 60 17.61 -1.33 23.88
N ASP A 61 16.59 -0.54 23.57
CA ASP A 61 16.59 0.33 22.39
C ASP A 61 17.33 1.65 22.69
N GLY A 62 18.35 2.01 21.91
CA GLY A 62 18.71 3.41 21.69
C GLY A 62 20.16 3.88 21.92
N GLU A 63 21.10 3.03 22.34
CA GLU A 63 22.52 3.39 22.31
C GLU A 63 23.23 2.55 21.23
N THR A 64 24.09 3.21 20.44
CA THR A 64 25.01 2.58 19.47
C THR A 64 25.44 1.19 19.91
N ALA A 65 25.00 0.16 19.20
CA ALA A 65 25.44 -1.21 19.46
C ALA A 65 26.94 -1.32 19.16
N ARG A 66 27.78 -1.18 20.19
CA ARG A 66 29.19 -1.59 20.13
C ARG A 66 29.29 -3.05 20.52
N VAL A 67 29.55 -3.91 19.53
CA VAL A 67 29.92 -5.31 19.78
C VAL A 67 31.40 -5.32 20.21
N GLU A 68 31.68 -5.18 21.51
CA GLU A 68 33.01 -5.49 22.05
C GLU A 68 33.17 -7.01 22.19
N ILE A 69 33.73 -7.66 21.17
CA ILE A 69 34.12 -9.08 21.26
C ILE A 69 35.40 -9.17 22.12
N LYS A 70 35.25 -9.29 23.44
CA LYS A 70 36.37 -9.36 24.40
C LYS A 70 37.28 -10.60 24.27
N ASN A 71 36.94 -11.57 23.43
CA ASN A 71 37.62 -12.88 23.36
C ASN A 71 38.38 -13.17 22.05
N LEU A 72 38.70 -12.17 21.22
CA LEU A 72 39.54 -12.41 20.02
C LEU A 72 40.96 -12.88 20.37
N ALA A 73 41.49 -12.52 21.55
CA ALA A 73 42.81 -12.95 22.00
C ALA A 73 42.90 -14.45 22.33
N ALA A 74 41.78 -15.11 22.67
CA ALA A 74 41.76 -16.54 22.99
C ALA A 74 41.76 -17.44 21.74
N ALA A 75 41.48 -16.88 20.56
CA ALA A 75 41.41 -17.59 19.28
C ALA A 75 42.69 -17.46 18.43
N GLY A 76 43.77 -16.86 18.95
CA GLY A 76 45.07 -16.80 18.28
C GLY A 76 45.17 -15.85 17.08
N ILE A 77 44.16 -15.03 16.81
CA ILE A 77 44.14 -14.12 15.66
C ILE A 77 44.84 -12.81 16.04
N THR A 78 46.08 -12.64 15.57
CA THR A 78 46.85 -11.40 15.76
C THR A 78 46.34 -10.29 14.84
N SER A 79 46.12 -9.10 15.42
CA SER A 79 45.51 -7.95 14.76
C SER A 79 46.37 -7.40 13.61
N ARG A 80 46.11 -7.85 12.39
CA ARG A 80 46.40 -7.07 11.17
C ARG A 80 45.07 -6.72 10.51
N SER A 81 44.58 -5.53 10.85
CA SER A 81 43.63 -4.70 10.10
C SER A 81 42.68 -5.45 9.16
N ILE A 82 41.63 -6.06 9.73
CA ILE A 82 40.41 -6.34 8.97
C ILE A 82 39.75 -4.98 8.73
N PRO A 83 39.47 -4.57 7.47
CA PRO A 83 38.69 -3.37 7.23
C PRO A 83 37.28 -3.65 7.74
N VAL A 84 36.98 -3.14 8.93
CA VAL A 84 35.61 -2.93 9.37
C VAL A 84 35.07 -1.89 8.40
N THR A 85 34.46 -2.35 7.30
CA THR A 85 33.44 -1.56 6.64
C THR A 85 32.40 -1.31 7.73
N GLN A 86 32.44 -0.13 8.33
CA GLN A 86 31.31 0.39 9.07
C GLN A 86 30.11 0.17 8.14
N ILE A 87 29.19 -0.69 8.55
CA ILE A 87 27.81 -0.57 8.09
C ILE A 87 27.33 0.70 8.79
N GLU A 88 27.70 1.85 8.23
CA GLU A 88 26.98 3.09 8.49
C GLU A 88 25.61 2.88 7.87
N LEU A 89 24.67 2.41 8.69
CA LEU A 89 23.29 2.82 8.54
C LEU A 89 23.35 4.34 8.64
N ASN A 90 23.35 4.98 7.48
CA ASN A 90 23.44 6.42 7.36
C ASN A 90 22.11 6.99 7.89
N GLU A 91 21.97 7.06 9.21
CA GLU A 91 20.86 7.71 9.93
C GLU A 91 20.90 9.23 9.78
N GLN A 92 21.81 9.79 8.97
CA GLN A 92 21.85 11.21 8.62
C GLN A 92 20.91 11.60 7.47
N ALA A 93 19.78 10.90 7.32
CA ALA A 93 18.60 11.58 6.80
C ALA A 93 18.00 12.38 7.96
N SER A 94 18.47 13.61 8.15
CA SER A 94 17.75 14.60 8.94
C SER A 94 16.32 14.71 8.39
N PHE A 95 15.36 14.03 9.02
CA PHE A 95 13.96 14.03 8.62
C PHE A 95 13.35 15.41 8.92
N PRO A 96 12.82 16.14 7.93
CA PRO A 96 11.99 17.29 8.18
C PRO A 96 10.55 16.93 7.81
N ALA A 97 9.79 16.46 8.78
CA ALA A 97 8.37 16.81 8.92
C ALA A 97 7.87 16.23 10.25
N GLU A 98 7.70 17.09 11.24
CA GLU A 98 6.66 16.92 12.25
C GLU A 98 5.43 16.33 11.54
N ALA A 99 4.89 15.20 12.02
CA ALA A 99 3.59 14.73 11.55
C ALA A 99 2.56 15.84 11.82
N ARG A 100 2.35 16.73 10.86
CA ARG A 100 1.47 17.90 11.01
C ARG A 100 0.04 17.44 10.86
N GLN A 101 -0.56 17.07 11.99
CA GLN A 101 -1.99 16.78 12.07
C GLN A 101 -2.76 18.09 12.20
N ILE A 102 -3.54 18.47 11.19
CA ILE A 102 -4.30 19.72 11.23
C ILE A 102 -5.68 19.44 11.84
N LEU A 103 -6.04 20.16 12.89
CA LEU A 103 -7.40 20.18 13.41
C LEU A 103 -8.18 21.32 12.75
N ARG A 104 -9.11 20.96 11.86
CA ARG A 104 -9.92 21.90 11.09
C ARG A 104 -11.36 21.91 11.58
N ILE A 105 -11.91 23.11 11.77
CA ILE A 105 -13.28 23.36 12.25
C ILE A 105 -14.09 23.95 11.10
N ASP A 106 -14.93 23.13 10.48
CA ASP A 106 -15.76 23.53 9.33
C ASP A 106 -17.23 23.79 9.69
N ASP A 107 -17.74 23.19 10.77
CA ASP A 107 -19.13 23.30 11.22
C ASP A 107 -19.27 23.00 12.72
N LEU A 108 -19.84 23.93 13.49
CA LEU A 108 -20.07 23.76 14.94
C LEU A 108 -21.35 22.96 15.26
N SER A 109 -22.30 22.86 14.33
CA SER A 109 -23.58 22.14 14.56
C SER A 109 -23.39 20.62 14.66
N SER A 110 -22.25 20.13 14.21
CA SER A 110 -21.82 18.74 14.32
C SER A 110 -21.20 18.38 15.69
N LEU A 111 -21.08 19.34 16.62
CA LEU A 111 -20.43 19.17 17.91
C LEU A 111 -21.48 19.07 19.05
N PRO A 112 -21.27 18.21 20.06
CA PRO A 112 -22.25 17.95 21.13
C PRO A 112 -22.35 19.12 22.11
N LEU A 113 -23.55 19.43 22.63
CA LEU A 113 -23.80 20.49 23.62
C LEU A 113 -23.24 20.17 25.04
N VAL A 114 -23.13 21.21 25.87
CA VAL A 114 -22.43 21.32 27.18
C VAL A 114 -22.80 20.28 28.24
N SER A 115 -23.95 19.64 28.15
CA SER A 115 -24.48 18.81 29.25
C SER A 115 -24.16 17.31 29.11
N GLY A 116 -22.99 16.93 28.58
CA GLY A 116 -22.56 15.52 28.44
C GLY A 116 -21.05 15.36 28.22
N GLU A 117 -20.55 14.12 28.39
CA GLU A 117 -19.14 13.77 28.09
C GLU A 117 -18.79 14.09 26.61
N PRO A 118 -17.53 14.47 26.32
CA PRO A 118 -17.10 14.83 24.96
C PRO A 118 -17.39 13.70 23.97
N SER A 119 -18.11 14.00 22.88
CA SER A 119 -18.61 12.98 21.94
C SER A 119 -17.67 12.67 20.76
N ILE A 120 -16.52 13.34 20.66
CA ILE A 120 -15.55 13.13 19.57
C ILE A 120 -14.15 13.16 20.18
N ASP A 121 -13.49 12.00 20.24
CA ASP A 121 -12.06 11.98 20.51
C ASP A 121 -11.28 12.41 19.26
N PHE A 122 -10.11 12.98 19.43
CA PHE A 122 -9.15 13.15 18.33
C PHE A 122 -7.89 12.39 18.73
N PRO A 123 -7.64 11.19 18.21
CA PRO A 123 -6.51 10.39 18.65
C PRO A 123 -5.25 10.95 18.03
N VAL A 124 -4.28 11.22 18.88
CA VAL A 124 -2.98 11.74 18.49
C VAL A 124 -1.96 10.70 18.90
N ASP A 125 -1.26 10.10 17.93
CA ASP A 125 -0.17 9.16 18.22
C ASP A 125 1.07 9.94 18.66
N THR A 126 1.23 10.10 19.98
CA THR A 126 2.39 10.74 20.61
C THR A 126 3.53 9.77 20.91
N GLY A 127 3.50 8.55 20.34
CA GLY A 127 4.33 7.39 20.69
C GLY A 127 5.77 7.69 21.13
N LYS A 128 6.64 8.14 20.21
CA LYS A 128 8.04 8.51 20.52
C LYS A 128 8.37 9.99 20.31
N TYR A 129 7.46 10.77 19.73
CA TYR A 129 7.74 12.14 19.29
C TYR A 129 6.64 13.11 19.71
N ALA A 130 7.04 14.37 19.91
CA ALA A 130 6.08 15.45 20.10
C ALA A 130 5.29 15.69 18.81
N VAL A 131 3.96 15.83 18.92
CA VAL A 131 3.08 16.09 17.77
C VAL A 131 2.71 17.56 17.73
N VAL A 132 2.86 18.17 16.56
CA VAL A 132 2.40 19.54 16.31
C VAL A 132 1.06 19.51 15.60
N ILE A 133 0.04 20.08 16.23
CA ILE A 133 -1.32 20.16 15.72
C ILE A 133 -1.67 21.60 15.36
N PRO A 134 -1.63 21.99 14.07
CA PRO A 134 -2.16 23.28 13.64
C PRO A 134 -3.67 23.32 13.81
N LEU A 135 -4.18 24.40 14.41
CA LEU A 135 -5.61 24.65 14.56
C LEU A 135 -6.10 25.57 13.44
N GLN A 136 -7.21 25.24 12.77
CA GLN A 136 -7.77 26.02 11.67
C GLN A 136 -9.29 26.23 11.83
N ASN A 137 -9.72 27.48 11.89
CA ASN A 137 -11.12 27.87 11.87
C ASN A 137 -11.57 28.20 10.43
N HIS A 138 -12.40 27.35 9.86
CA HIS A 138 -12.96 27.43 8.50
C HIS A 138 -14.48 27.65 8.50
N LEU A 139 -15.09 27.95 9.65
CA LEU A 139 -16.51 28.30 9.73
C LEU A 139 -16.80 29.43 8.74
N ALA A 140 -17.68 29.14 7.78
CA ALA A 140 -17.75 29.93 6.57
C ALA A 140 -18.32 31.33 6.80
N ALA A 141 -17.70 32.27 6.09
CA ALA A 141 -18.34 33.44 5.50
C ALA A 141 -19.16 33.07 4.23
N ASN A 142 -19.88 31.94 4.19
CA ASN A 142 -20.74 31.55 3.05
C ASN A 142 -22.06 30.95 3.54
N SER A 143 -23.16 31.67 3.30
CA SER A 143 -24.55 31.21 3.40
C SER A 143 -25.11 31.01 1.98
N PRO A 144 -25.91 29.96 1.69
CA PRO A 144 -26.78 29.90 0.50
C PRO A 144 -28.14 30.60 0.75
N SER A 145 -28.20 31.62 1.60
CA SER A 145 -29.38 32.47 1.75
C SER A 145 -29.02 33.96 1.71
N GLN A 146 -29.93 34.73 1.12
CA GLN A 146 -29.83 36.16 0.82
C GLN A 146 -29.75 37.04 2.09
N SER A 147 -28.60 37.06 2.77
CA SER A 147 -28.24 38.18 3.65
C SER A 147 -26.81 38.65 3.34
N ALA A 148 -26.68 39.95 3.13
CA ALA A 148 -25.41 40.60 2.82
C ALA A 148 -24.49 40.56 4.05
N HIS A 149 -23.29 39.99 3.87
CA HIS A 149 -22.19 39.88 4.84
C HIS A 149 -22.34 38.80 5.92
N PRO A 150 -21.86 37.56 5.67
CA PRO A 150 -21.61 36.61 6.74
C PRO A 150 -20.39 37.06 7.56
N GLU A 151 -20.63 37.45 8.82
CA GLU A 151 -19.58 37.94 9.73
C GLU A 151 -18.58 36.82 10.09
N ALA A 152 -17.33 36.99 9.65
CA ALA A 152 -16.21 36.18 10.10
C ALA A 152 -15.88 36.50 11.58
N PHE A 153 -15.79 35.48 12.44
CA PHE A 153 -15.47 35.65 13.87
C PHE A 153 -14.35 34.71 14.33
N ALA A 154 -13.58 35.15 15.32
CA ALA A 154 -12.63 34.28 16.02
C ALA A 154 -13.35 33.42 17.07
N LEU A 155 -12.86 32.20 17.30
CA LEU A 155 -13.36 31.32 18.36
C LEU A 155 -12.54 31.53 19.63
N ASP A 156 -13.19 31.66 20.79
CA ASP A 156 -12.53 31.57 22.08
C ASP A 156 -12.27 30.10 22.40
N VAL A 157 -11.03 29.72 22.67
CA VAL A 157 -10.62 28.32 22.89
C VAL A 157 -10.05 28.16 24.30
N HIS A 158 -10.61 27.22 25.08
CA HIS A 158 -10.04 26.79 26.35
C HIS A 158 -9.44 25.39 26.23
N LEU A 159 -8.14 25.27 26.48
CA LEU A 159 -7.39 24.03 26.50
C LEU A 159 -7.21 23.52 27.93
N ARG A 160 -7.38 22.22 28.15
CA ARG A 160 -7.03 21.49 29.38
C ARG A 160 -6.33 20.19 29.06
N CYS A 161 -5.20 19.89 29.67
CA CYS A 161 -4.43 18.66 29.47
C CYS A 161 -4.02 18.02 30.80
N ASP A 162 -3.83 16.70 30.79
CA ASP A 162 -3.30 15.94 31.93
C ASP A 162 -1.82 16.28 32.21
N HIS A 163 -1.06 16.56 31.15
CA HIS A 163 0.34 16.99 31.18
C HIS A 163 0.56 18.32 30.44
N PRO A 164 1.66 19.05 30.72
CA PRO A 164 1.92 20.34 30.07
C PRO A 164 2.09 20.21 28.55
N VAL A 165 1.47 21.12 27.82
CA VAL A 165 1.61 21.25 26.36
C VAL A 165 2.01 22.67 25.99
N THR A 166 2.62 22.84 24.82
CA THR A 166 3.06 24.15 24.35
C THR A 166 2.10 24.72 23.32
N ILE A 167 1.51 25.88 23.61
CA ILE A 167 0.71 26.63 22.64
C ILE A 167 1.66 27.58 21.90
N GLN A 168 1.79 27.44 20.58
CA GLN A 168 2.69 28.24 19.75
C GLN A 168 1.90 29.17 18.82
N ARG A 169 2.24 30.47 18.85
CA ARG A 169 1.73 31.49 17.90
C ARG A 169 2.86 31.97 16.99
N ARG A 170 2.64 31.94 15.67
CA ARG A 170 3.70 32.21 14.66
C ARG A 170 4.30 33.62 14.68
N ILE A 171 3.62 34.61 15.27
CA ILE A 171 4.02 36.04 15.18
C ILE A 171 4.84 36.50 16.40
N PHE A 172 4.79 35.80 17.54
CA PHE A 172 5.38 36.33 18.79
C PHE A 172 6.28 35.38 19.59
N PHE A 173 6.58 34.16 19.14
CA PHE A 173 7.33 33.17 19.96
C PHE A 173 6.77 33.01 21.39
N ASP A 174 5.48 33.31 21.58
CA ASP A 174 4.80 33.22 22.87
C ASP A 174 4.51 31.74 23.13
N LEU A 175 5.49 31.06 23.72
CA LEU A 175 5.47 29.64 24.06
C LEU A 175 4.91 29.51 25.47
N LYS A 176 3.61 29.28 25.59
CA LYS A 176 3.01 28.98 26.90
C LYS A 176 3.01 27.48 27.12
N ASN A 177 3.96 27.00 27.91
CA ASN A 177 3.95 25.63 28.42
C ASN A 177 2.97 25.55 29.60
N THR A 178 1.84 24.90 29.42
CA THR A 178 0.77 24.90 30.42
C THR A 178 -0.09 23.64 30.34
N LYS A 179 -0.68 23.25 31.48
CA LYS A 179 -1.77 22.26 31.51
C LYS A 179 -3.11 22.88 31.13
N GLU A 180 -3.30 24.19 31.31
CA GLU A 180 -4.53 24.90 30.95
C GLU A 180 -4.23 26.23 30.22
N GLY A 181 -4.95 26.53 29.15
CA GLY A 181 -4.71 27.72 28.35
C GLY A 181 -5.97 28.31 27.72
N LYS A 182 -5.99 29.63 27.55
CA LYS A 182 -7.06 30.34 26.82
C LYS A 182 -6.46 31.12 25.66
N PHE A 183 -7.04 31.00 24.48
CA PHE A 183 -6.59 31.73 23.29
C PHE A 183 -7.71 31.88 22.26
N ASN A 184 -7.57 32.86 21.37
CA ASN A 184 -8.55 33.12 20.32
C ASN A 184 -8.04 32.52 19.01
N LEU A 185 -8.86 31.71 18.33
CA LEU A 185 -8.55 31.07 17.05
C LEU A 185 -9.19 31.87 15.90
N PRO A 186 -8.40 32.68 15.16
CA PRO A 186 -8.91 33.50 14.06
C PRO A 186 -9.27 32.67 12.83
N VAL A 187 -10.06 33.26 11.92
CA VAL A 187 -10.43 32.63 10.65
C VAL A 187 -9.20 32.37 9.79
N HIS A 188 -9.10 31.17 9.21
CA HIS A 188 -7.89 30.63 8.57
C HIS A 188 -7.27 31.51 7.48
N ASN A 189 -8.08 32.28 6.76
CA ASN A 189 -7.64 33.18 5.67
C ASN A 189 -7.30 34.60 6.13
N SER A 190 -7.48 34.94 7.41
CA SER A 190 -7.00 36.21 7.92
C SER A 190 -5.47 36.17 8.00
N THR A 191 -4.80 37.28 7.68
CA THR A 191 -3.34 37.47 7.85
C THR A 191 -2.90 37.36 9.34
N MET A 192 -3.82 37.07 10.26
CA MET A 192 -3.59 36.99 11.69
C MET A 192 -3.40 35.54 12.18
N GLN A 193 -2.27 35.33 12.86
CA GLN A 193 -1.98 34.28 13.86
C GLN A 193 -2.37 32.84 13.49
N LYS A 194 -1.40 32.08 12.94
CA LYS A 194 -1.45 30.61 12.97
C LYS A 194 -1.15 30.11 14.38
N ILE A 195 -2.06 29.32 14.93
CA ILE A 195 -1.92 28.69 16.26
C ILE A 195 -1.64 27.20 16.07
N SER A 196 -0.70 26.66 16.83
CA SER A 196 -0.40 25.23 16.86
C SER A 196 -0.21 24.75 18.29
N LEU A 197 -0.67 23.53 18.57
CA LEU A 197 -0.43 22.84 19.84
C LEU A 197 0.72 21.87 19.64
N ASN A 198 1.79 22.01 20.41
CA ASN A 198 2.86 21.03 20.46
C ASN A 198 2.63 20.15 21.70
N ILE A 199 2.36 18.88 21.44
CA ILE A 199 1.99 17.86 22.43
C ILE A 199 3.16 16.90 22.60
N PRO A 200 3.92 16.96 23.72
CA PRO A 200 5.02 16.05 24.00
C PRO A 200 4.57 14.59 24.16
N SER A 201 5.52 13.64 24.02
CA SER A 201 5.31 12.24 24.35
C SER A 201 4.91 12.08 25.83
N GLY A 202 3.82 11.36 26.11
CA GLY A 202 3.33 11.08 27.47
C GLY A 202 2.12 11.90 27.94
N VAL A 203 1.67 12.89 27.17
CA VAL A 203 0.35 13.53 27.35
C VAL A 203 -0.71 12.50 26.96
N ASN A 204 -1.63 12.14 27.87
CA ASN A 204 -2.64 11.12 27.59
C ASN A 204 -4.02 11.69 27.25
N ARG A 205 -4.28 12.94 27.68
CA ARG A 205 -5.58 13.59 27.48
C ARG A 205 -5.42 15.09 27.36
N CYS A 206 -5.91 15.68 26.28
CA CYS A 206 -6.22 17.11 26.21
C CYS A 206 -7.69 17.35 25.88
N THR A 207 -8.23 18.52 26.17
CA THR A 207 -9.62 18.92 25.89
C THR A 207 -9.61 20.36 25.40
N LEU A 208 -10.14 20.61 24.19
CA LEU A 208 -10.33 21.94 23.62
C LEU A 208 -11.81 22.30 23.66
N LEU A 209 -12.18 23.39 24.34
CA LEU A 209 -13.53 23.94 24.40
C LEU A 209 -13.61 25.19 23.53
N PHE A 210 -14.49 25.22 22.53
CA PHE A 210 -14.69 26.38 21.64
C PHE A 210 -15.93 27.19 22.04
N LYS A 211 -15.84 28.53 22.01
CA LYS A 211 -16.96 29.46 22.25
C LYS A 211 -17.02 30.54 21.17
N LYS A 212 -18.24 30.85 20.70
CA LYS A 212 -18.54 31.94 19.75
C LYS A 212 -18.82 33.25 20.51
N PRO A 213 -18.24 34.39 20.08
CA PRO A 213 -18.53 35.70 20.68
C PRO A 213 -20.02 36.08 20.57
N GLY A 214 -20.61 36.63 21.64
CA GLY A 214 -21.96 37.23 21.62
C GLY A 214 -23.16 36.26 21.61
N GLN A 215 -22.95 34.94 21.64
CA GLN A 215 -24.02 33.93 21.77
C GLN A 215 -23.95 33.20 23.13
N ARG A 216 -25.08 32.63 23.59
CA ARG A 216 -25.08 31.71 24.75
C ARG A 216 -24.20 30.49 24.44
N ASP A 217 -23.54 29.96 25.47
CA ASP A 217 -22.48 28.97 25.35
C ASP A 217 -22.91 27.72 24.53
N PHE A 218 -22.16 27.43 23.47
CA PHE A 218 -22.08 26.10 22.89
C PHE A 218 -20.78 25.50 23.40
N ASN A 219 -20.81 24.34 24.09
CA ASN A 219 -19.57 23.60 24.33
C ASN A 219 -19.29 22.84 23.05
N ALA A 220 -18.06 22.90 22.59
CA ALA A 220 -17.51 21.88 21.72
C ALA A 220 -16.21 21.44 22.38
N GLY A 221 -16.24 20.31 23.10
CA GLY A 221 -15.08 19.71 23.74
C GLY A 221 -14.45 18.67 22.83
N ILE A 222 -13.28 18.95 22.24
CA ILE A 222 -12.51 17.92 21.53
C ILE A 222 -11.55 17.29 22.54
N ARG A 223 -11.82 16.04 22.93
CA ARG A 223 -10.93 15.27 23.80
C ARG A 223 -9.82 14.67 22.93
N ILE A 224 -8.64 15.25 22.99
CA ILE A 224 -7.44 14.64 22.43
C ILE A 224 -7.10 13.44 23.32
N VAL A 225 -7.24 12.24 22.79
CA VAL A 225 -6.88 11.00 23.50
C VAL A 225 -5.55 10.54 22.94
N SER A 226 -4.55 10.41 23.80
CA SER A 226 -3.36 9.67 23.43
C SER A 226 -3.70 8.20 23.43
N THR A 227 -3.51 7.54 22.31
CA THR A 227 -3.76 6.11 22.19
C THR A 227 -2.56 5.35 22.76
N SER A 228 -2.52 5.23 24.08
CA SER A 228 -1.54 4.40 24.77
C SER A 228 -2.05 2.94 24.84
N PHE A 229 -1.94 2.16 23.76
CA PHE A 229 -1.85 0.69 23.90
C PHE A 229 -1.32 -0.07 22.68
N PHE A 230 -1.36 0.51 21.49
CA PHE A 230 -0.77 -0.07 20.29
C PHE A 230 -0.15 1.07 19.50
N SER A 231 1.18 1.22 19.60
CA SER A 231 1.86 2.28 18.87
C SER A 231 2.04 1.80 17.43
N GLU A 232 1.26 2.36 16.50
CA GLU A 232 1.48 2.17 15.06
C GLU A 232 2.91 2.57 14.69
N GLN A 233 3.49 3.57 15.36
CA GLN A 233 4.92 3.90 15.25
C GLN A 233 5.83 2.74 15.66
N LYS A 234 5.48 1.94 16.66
CA LYS A 234 6.25 0.74 17.02
C LYS A 234 6.14 -0.34 15.95
N LEU A 235 4.96 -0.52 15.34
CA LEU A 235 4.82 -1.44 14.22
C LEU A 235 5.55 -0.97 12.95
N ALA A 236 5.50 0.33 12.64
CA ALA A 236 6.07 0.89 11.42
C ALA A 236 7.57 1.23 11.53
N GLY A 237 8.04 1.53 12.74
CA GLY A 237 9.28 2.26 12.99
C GLY A 237 10.49 1.41 13.37
N SER A 238 10.38 0.08 13.44
CA SER A 238 11.50 -0.81 13.69
C SER A 238 11.60 -1.86 12.58
N VAL A 239 12.83 -2.18 12.17
CA VAL A 239 13.08 -3.43 11.45
C VAL A 239 12.61 -4.55 12.38
N ARG A 240 11.63 -5.34 11.96
CA ARG A 240 10.99 -6.37 12.79
C ARG A 240 11.68 -7.71 12.65
N GLU A 241 12.15 -8.02 11.44
CA GLU A 241 12.76 -9.30 11.11
C GLU A 241 14.08 -9.13 10.36
N ALA A 242 14.95 -10.14 10.51
CA ALA A 242 16.15 -10.31 9.71
C ALA A 242 16.09 -11.66 9.01
N CYS A 243 16.09 -11.66 7.68
CA CYS A 243 16.10 -12.88 6.87
C CYS A 243 17.46 -13.06 6.22
N LEU A 244 17.88 -14.31 6.11
CA LEU A 244 19.10 -14.68 5.42
C LEU A 244 18.82 -14.91 3.93
N TYR A 245 19.78 -14.58 3.09
CA TYR A 245 19.82 -14.98 1.68
C TYR A 245 21.25 -15.30 1.29
N ASP A 246 21.45 -16.20 0.33
CA ASP A 246 22.78 -16.57 -0.12
C ASP A 246 23.28 -15.62 -1.21
N PRO A 247 24.31 -14.80 -0.97
CA PRO A 247 24.80 -13.82 -1.95
C PRO A 247 25.50 -14.45 -3.16
N SER A 248 25.87 -15.74 -3.09
CA SER A 248 26.45 -16.46 -4.23
C SER A 248 25.41 -16.82 -5.29
N ASN A 249 24.13 -16.65 -4.95
CA ASN A 249 22.98 -17.15 -5.67
C ASN A 249 22.09 -15.95 -6.07
N GLN A 250 22.02 -15.62 -7.36
CA GLN A 250 21.13 -14.55 -7.82
C GLN A 250 19.71 -15.11 -8.05
N PRO A 251 18.66 -14.49 -7.48
CA PRO A 251 17.27 -14.86 -7.77
C PRO A 251 17.01 -14.94 -9.26
N GLY A 252 16.31 -15.99 -9.70
CA GLY A 252 16.02 -16.20 -11.12
C GLY A 252 17.19 -16.72 -11.96
N SER A 253 18.27 -17.21 -11.33
CA SER A 253 19.35 -17.92 -12.04
C SER A 253 18.81 -19.17 -12.76
N PRO A 254 19.27 -19.49 -13.99
CA PRO A 254 18.84 -20.68 -14.70
C PRO A 254 19.04 -21.97 -13.89
N GLY A 255 18.03 -22.84 -13.89
CA GLY A 255 18.10 -24.18 -13.26
C GLY A 255 17.59 -24.25 -11.81
N TRP A 256 17.10 -23.15 -11.24
CA TRP A 256 16.46 -23.16 -9.93
C TRP A 256 15.05 -23.74 -9.98
N THR A 257 14.65 -24.41 -8.91
CA THR A 257 13.24 -24.75 -8.69
C THR A 257 12.45 -23.53 -8.19
N ALA A 258 11.12 -23.57 -8.33
CA ALA A 258 10.24 -22.54 -7.78
C ALA A 258 10.44 -22.32 -6.27
N TYR A 259 10.71 -23.41 -5.52
CA TYR A 259 11.00 -23.35 -4.09
C TYR A 259 12.34 -22.65 -3.78
N GLN A 260 13.40 -22.98 -4.53
CA GLN A 260 14.70 -22.34 -4.36
C GLN A 260 14.62 -20.83 -4.63
N TYR A 261 13.90 -20.44 -5.68
CA TYR A 261 13.60 -19.03 -5.94
C TYR A 261 12.85 -18.38 -4.77
N TYR A 262 11.79 -19.02 -4.28
CA TYR A 262 11.01 -18.51 -3.15
C TYR A 262 11.88 -18.24 -1.90
N LEU A 263 12.77 -19.17 -1.54
CA LEU A 263 13.65 -19.02 -0.37
C LEU A 263 14.68 -17.90 -0.54
N GLN A 264 15.21 -17.74 -1.76
CA GLN A 264 16.30 -16.81 -2.06
C GLN A 264 15.83 -15.43 -2.48
N ALA A 265 14.54 -15.25 -2.80
CA ALA A 265 13.99 -13.95 -3.13
C ALA A 265 14.26 -12.96 -1.97
N HIS A 266 14.91 -11.86 -2.30
CA HIS A 266 15.27 -10.81 -1.34
C HIS A 266 15.16 -9.45 -2.03
N TYR A 267 14.14 -8.70 -1.64
CA TYR A 267 13.95 -7.32 -2.11
C TYR A 267 13.77 -6.43 -0.88
N PRO A 268 14.37 -5.22 -0.85
CA PRO A 268 14.29 -4.32 0.31
C PRO A 268 12.90 -4.11 0.93
N SER A 269 11.82 -4.11 0.13
CA SER A 269 10.43 -3.96 0.59
C SER A 269 9.68 -5.30 0.72
N MET A 270 10.38 -6.44 0.64
CA MET A 270 9.80 -7.77 0.81
C MET A 270 9.92 -8.25 2.25
N THR A 271 8.87 -8.92 2.74
CA THR A 271 8.94 -9.62 4.01
C THR A 271 9.95 -10.77 3.97
N CYS A 272 10.32 -11.26 5.14
CA CYS A 272 10.94 -12.58 5.23
C CYS A 272 9.95 -13.68 4.83
N ASP A 273 10.40 -14.92 4.87
CA ASP A 273 9.54 -16.08 4.69
C ASP A 273 8.63 -16.25 5.93
N LEU A 274 7.34 -16.02 5.74
CA LEU A 274 6.33 -16.01 6.81
C LEU A 274 5.52 -17.29 6.78
N ASP A 275 5.32 -17.88 7.95
CA ASP A 275 4.35 -18.93 8.18
C ASP A 275 2.93 -18.34 8.29
N ALA A 276 1.96 -19.03 7.68
CA ALA A 276 0.54 -18.73 7.80
C ALA A 276 -0.21 -19.98 8.30
N ASP A 277 -1.25 -19.74 9.11
CA ASP A 277 -2.13 -20.81 9.61
C ASP A 277 -2.96 -21.41 8.47
N SER A 278 -3.40 -20.56 7.54
CA SER A 278 -4.09 -20.97 6.31
C SER A 278 -4.06 -19.88 5.25
N ALA A 279 -4.23 -20.30 3.99
CA ALA A 279 -4.54 -19.42 2.86
C ALA A 279 -5.71 -19.99 2.05
N GLU A 280 -6.64 -19.10 1.66
CA GLU A 280 -7.86 -19.45 0.93
C GLU A 280 -7.99 -18.57 -0.32
N LEU A 281 -8.03 -19.18 -1.50
CA LEU A 281 -8.22 -18.46 -2.76
C LEU A 281 -9.71 -18.15 -2.99
N LEU A 282 -10.04 -16.87 -3.06
CA LEU A 282 -11.40 -16.34 -3.16
C LEU A 282 -11.71 -15.92 -4.60
N ALA A 283 -12.20 -16.87 -5.40
CA ALA A 283 -12.56 -16.65 -6.81
C ALA A 283 -14.02 -16.18 -6.99
N ASP A 284 -14.95 -16.66 -6.15
CA ASP A 284 -16.33 -16.19 -6.20
C ASP A 284 -16.46 -14.81 -5.50
N PRO A 285 -17.13 -13.84 -6.14
CA PRO A 285 -17.21 -12.48 -5.60
C PRO A 285 -18.06 -12.36 -4.32
N ILE A 286 -19.14 -13.14 -4.20
CA ILE A 286 -20.04 -13.10 -3.03
C ILE A 286 -19.43 -13.88 -1.87
N GLU A 287 -18.77 -15.00 -2.14
CA GLU A 287 -17.93 -15.72 -1.19
C GLU A 287 -16.83 -14.79 -0.67
N SER A 288 -16.10 -14.08 -1.56
CA SER A 288 -15.07 -13.13 -1.14
C SER A 288 -15.63 -12.04 -0.20
N LEU A 289 -16.77 -11.43 -0.54
CA LEU A 289 -17.44 -10.47 0.33
C LEU A 289 -17.75 -11.09 1.70
N ASN A 290 -18.41 -12.23 1.72
CA ASN A 290 -18.83 -12.88 2.96
C ASN A 290 -17.65 -13.33 3.82
N THR A 291 -16.56 -13.79 3.21
CA THR A 291 -15.33 -14.19 3.91
C THR A 291 -14.65 -12.97 4.53
N LYS A 292 -14.57 -11.84 3.81
CA LYS A 292 -14.08 -10.56 4.37
C LYS A 292 -14.96 -10.05 5.51
N VAL A 293 -16.28 -10.07 5.33
CA VAL A 293 -17.22 -9.66 6.38
C VAL A 293 -17.10 -10.57 7.59
N HIS A 294 -17.11 -11.90 7.40
CA HIS A 294 -16.95 -12.86 8.49
C HIS A 294 -15.63 -12.68 9.25
N ALA A 295 -14.52 -12.38 8.55
CA ALA A 295 -13.27 -12.05 9.20
C ALA A 295 -13.36 -10.78 10.07
N LEU A 296 -14.16 -9.79 9.67
CA LEU A 296 -14.33 -8.55 10.42
C LEU A 296 -15.37 -8.63 11.54
N ILE A 297 -16.44 -9.41 11.41
CA ILE A 297 -17.59 -9.38 12.35
C ILE A 297 -17.96 -10.75 12.93
N GLY A 298 -17.27 -11.82 12.57
CA GLY A 298 -17.54 -13.19 13.06
C GLY A 298 -18.86 -13.79 12.57
N SER A 299 -19.51 -13.16 11.60
CA SER A 299 -20.78 -13.57 10.98
C SER A 299 -20.80 -13.20 9.50
N LYS A 300 -21.62 -13.89 8.69
CA LYS A 300 -21.84 -13.55 7.27
C LYS A 300 -23.01 -12.59 7.13
N LEU A 301 -23.07 -11.84 6.03
CA LEU A 301 -24.28 -11.08 5.71
C LEU A 301 -25.42 -12.05 5.38
N SER A 302 -26.67 -11.65 5.65
CA SER A 302 -27.80 -12.49 5.26
C SER A 302 -27.94 -12.56 3.72
N PRO A 303 -28.36 -13.71 3.16
CA PRO A 303 -28.63 -13.82 1.73
C PRO A 303 -29.62 -12.76 1.24
N GLU A 304 -30.64 -12.43 2.04
CA GLU A 304 -31.63 -11.40 1.71
C GLU A 304 -31.01 -10.00 1.63
N MET A 305 -30.06 -9.68 2.51
CA MET A 305 -29.37 -8.39 2.49
C MET A 305 -28.58 -8.22 1.19
N ILE A 306 -27.85 -9.27 0.76
CA ILE A 306 -27.07 -9.26 -0.48
C ILE A 306 -28.01 -9.22 -1.69
N ALA A 307 -29.03 -10.09 -1.73
CA ALA A 307 -29.95 -10.20 -2.86
C ALA A 307 -30.76 -8.91 -3.09
N LYS A 308 -31.21 -8.26 -2.00
CA LYS A 308 -31.93 -6.97 -2.07
C LYS A 308 -30.99 -5.76 -2.11
N ARG A 309 -29.69 -5.97 -1.92
CA ARG A 309 -28.68 -4.90 -1.77
C ARG A 309 -29.09 -3.90 -0.69
N ASP A 310 -29.67 -4.41 0.39
CA ASP A 310 -30.20 -3.60 1.48
C ASP A 310 -29.05 -3.11 2.37
N MET A 311 -28.55 -1.93 2.04
CA MET A 311 -27.45 -1.28 2.76
C MET A 311 -27.83 -0.83 4.18
N ASN A 312 -29.12 -0.79 4.53
CA ASN A 312 -29.62 -0.31 5.82
C ASN A 312 -29.99 -1.45 6.76
N ALA A 313 -30.13 -2.68 6.24
CA ALA A 313 -30.37 -3.86 7.05
C ALA A 313 -29.36 -3.95 8.21
N PRO A 314 -29.81 -4.40 9.40
CA PRO A 314 -28.94 -4.52 10.57
C PRO A 314 -27.82 -5.54 10.31
N ILE A 315 -26.62 -5.22 10.77
CA ILE A 315 -25.45 -6.12 10.72
C ILE A 315 -25.27 -6.72 12.10
N ASP A 316 -25.14 -8.05 12.18
CA ASP A 316 -24.92 -8.76 13.44
C ASP A 316 -23.43 -8.74 13.84
N PHE A 317 -23.11 -7.90 14.82
CA PHE A 317 -21.77 -7.78 15.39
C PHE A 317 -21.57 -8.60 16.67
N SER A 318 -22.51 -9.48 17.04
CA SER A 318 -22.45 -10.23 18.32
C SER A 318 -21.20 -11.11 18.46
N LYS A 319 -20.58 -11.48 17.34
CA LYS A 319 -19.36 -12.31 17.26
C LYS A 319 -18.14 -11.55 16.74
N ALA A 320 -18.21 -10.22 16.66
CA ALA A 320 -17.14 -9.44 16.07
C ALA A 320 -15.84 -9.55 16.88
N PRO A 321 -14.71 -9.91 16.25
CA PRO A 321 -13.41 -9.93 16.92
C PRO A 321 -13.03 -8.54 17.43
N LYS A 322 -12.26 -8.50 18.52
CA LYS A 322 -11.67 -7.25 19.02
C LYS A 322 -10.35 -7.00 18.31
N PHE A 323 -10.29 -6.00 17.43
CA PHE A 323 -9.07 -5.60 16.75
C PHE A 323 -8.39 -4.42 17.46
N ASP A 324 -7.06 -4.38 17.42
CA ASP A 324 -6.27 -3.20 17.76
C ASP A 324 -6.15 -2.27 16.55
N SER A 325 -5.98 -2.87 15.36
CA SER A 325 -5.80 -2.14 14.12
C SER A 325 -6.49 -2.82 12.94
N ILE A 326 -7.09 -2.02 12.07
CA ILE A 326 -7.55 -2.42 10.75
C ILE A 326 -6.90 -1.50 9.71
N VAL A 327 -6.25 -2.09 8.71
CA VAL A 327 -5.67 -1.37 7.57
C VAL A 327 -6.39 -1.77 6.29
N LEU A 328 -6.85 -0.77 5.54
CA LEU A 328 -7.48 -0.94 4.24
C LEU A 328 -6.76 -0.07 3.21
N SER A 329 -6.31 -0.67 2.11
CA SER A 329 -5.89 0.05 0.91
C SER A 329 -6.74 -0.42 -0.27
N THR A 330 -7.23 0.51 -1.08
CA THR A 330 -7.99 0.18 -2.29
C THR A 330 -7.92 1.32 -3.30
N MET A 331 -7.98 1.02 -4.60
CA MET A 331 -8.00 2.04 -5.66
C MET A 331 -9.39 2.67 -5.82
N GLU A 332 -10.45 1.93 -5.51
CA GLU A 332 -11.82 2.43 -5.53
C GLU A 332 -12.51 2.09 -4.22
N PHE A 333 -13.07 3.13 -3.58
CA PHE A 333 -13.97 3.00 -2.45
C PHE A 333 -15.25 3.76 -2.81
N LYS A 334 -16.23 3.04 -3.34
CA LYS A 334 -17.45 3.63 -3.91
C LYS A 334 -18.57 3.78 -2.88
N VAL A 335 -19.42 4.79 -3.08
CA VAL A 335 -20.67 4.95 -2.32
C VAL A 335 -21.78 4.09 -2.91
N ASP A 336 -21.60 2.78 -2.81
CA ASP A 336 -22.50 1.74 -3.30
C ASP A 336 -22.78 0.70 -2.20
N PHE A 337 -23.38 -0.45 -2.51
CA PHE A 337 -23.71 -1.45 -1.49
C PHE A 337 -22.44 -1.91 -0.77
N TYR A 338 -21.41 -2.31 -1.50
CA TYR A 338 -20.17 -2.81 -0.90
C TYR A 338 -19.51 -1.76 -0.01
N GLY A 339 -19.24 -0.56 -0.54
CA GLY A 339 -18.57 0.47 0.23
C GLY A 339 -19.38 0.94 1.44
N THR A 340 -20.71 0.96 1.34
CA THR A 340 -21.57 1.31 2.48
C THR A 340 -21.51 0.27 3.59
N ILE A 341 -21.60 -1.02 3.25
CA ILE A 341 -21.49 -2.11 4.25
C ILE A 341 -20.12 -2.08 4.93
N LEU A 342 -19.04 -2.00 4.15
CA LEU A 342 -17.69 -1.98 4.71
C LEU A 342 -17.47 -0.73 5.59
N SER A 343 -17.96 0.44 5.15
CA SER A 343 -17.88 1.67 5.93
C SER A 343 -18.61 1.56 7.27
N ARG A 344 -19.79 0.91 7.33
CA ARG A 344 -20.53 0.67 8.58
C ARG A 344 -19.74 -0.24 9.54
N ILE A 345 -19.12 -1.29 9.01
CA ILE A 345 -18.31 -2.23 9.80
C ILE A 345 -17.07 -1.52 10.38
N LEU A 346 -16.35 -0.73 9.57
CA LEU A 346 -15.18 0.02 10.03
C LEU A 346 -15.54 1.06 11.11
N GLN A 347 -16.67 1.76 10.94
CA GLN A 347 -17.21 2.70 11.94
C GLN A 347 -17.51 2.01 13.27
N TRP A 348 -18.17 0.84 13.23
CA TRP A 348 -18.51 0.07 14.42
C TRP A 348 -17.26 -0.36 15.22
N HIS A 349 -16.22 -0.81 14.53
CA HIS A 349 -14.93 -1.16 15.15
C HIS A 349 -14.24 0.06 15.74
N ALA A 350 -14.22 1.16 15.00
CA ALA A 350 -13.58 2.40 15.42
C ALA A 350 -14.23 3.01 16.68
N GLU A 351 -15.55 2.91 16.84
CA GLU A 351 -16.27 3.30 18.06
C GLU A 351 -15.83 2.51 19.31
N ARG A 352 -15.27 1.31 19.11
CA ARG A 352 -14.84 0.39 20.18
C ARG A 352 -13.34 0.39 20.42
N GLY A 353 -12.64 1.38 19.86
CA GLY A 353 -11.22 1.62 20.10
C GLY A 353 -10.28 1.06 19.04
N THR A 354 -10.79 0.34 18.02
CA THR A 354 -9.95 -0.15 16.91
C THR A 354 -9.40 1.01 16.09
N ILE A 355 -8.10 1.06 15.87
CA ILE A 355 -7.47 2.05 14.99
C ILE A 355 -7.65 1.66 13.53
N VAL A 356 -8.29 2.50 12.74
CA VAL A 356 -8.58 2.23 11.32
C VAL A 356 -7.77 3.17 10.43
N ARG A 357 -7.01 2.59 9.50
CA ARG A 357 -6.25 3.32 8.48
C ARG A 357 -6.77 2.97 7.10
N VAL A 358 -7.20 3.97 6.35
CA VAL A 358 -7.75 3.80 5.00
C VAL A 358 -6.89 4.58 4.01
N ILE A 359 -6.30 3.89 3.05
CA ILE A 359 -5.50 4.48 1.97
C ILE A 359 -6.32 4.37 0.69
N VAL A 360 -6.55 5.52 0.06
CA VAL A 360 -7.26 5.60 -1.23
C VAL A 360 -6.58 6.63 -2.13
N PRO A 361 -6.76 6.58 -3.45
CA PRO A 361 -6.22 7.60 -4.33
C PRO A 361 -6.77 9.00 -4.01
N GLY A 362 -6.00 10.03 -4.35
CA GLY A 362 -6.48 11.41 -4.31
C GLY A 362 -7.66 11.63 -5.25
N ALA A 363 -8.42 12.70 -4.99
CA ALA A 363 -9.71 13.04 -5.62
C ALA A 363 -9.73 13.20 -7.17
N SER A 364 -8.67 12.85 -7.90
CA SER A 364 -8.54 13.06 -9.35
C SER A 364 -8.46 11.79 -10.20
N THR A 365 -8.50 10.58 -9.61
CA THR A 365 -8.11 9.35 -10.37
C THR A 365 -9.17 8.24 -10.44
N SER A 366 -10.23 8.29 -9.62
CA SER A 366 -11.31 7.27 -9.62
C SER A 366 -12.46 7.58 -8.64
N LEU A 367 -12.24 8.44 -7.64
CA LEU A 367 -13.24 8.79 -6.63
C LEU A 367 -14.04 10.03 -7.02
N PHE A 368 -15.37 9.91 -7.08
CA PHE A 368 -16.26 11.02 -7.36
C PHE A 368 -16.62 11.80 -6.08
N SER A 369 -17.28 12.94 -6.24
CA SER A 369 -17.68 13.80 -5.12
C SER A 369 -18.53 13.07 -4.07
N LYS A 370 -19.37 12.12 -4.49
CA LYS A 370 -20.20 11.30 -3.59
C LYS A 370 -19.36 10.28 -2.80
N ASP A 371 -18.42 9.60 -3.47
CA ASP A 371 -17.47 8.68 -2.84
C ASP A 371 -16.67 9.41 -1.75
N MET A 372 -16.15 10.59 -2.09
CA MET A 372 -15.43 11.44 -1.15
C MET A 372 -16.30 11.92 0.02
N ALA A 373 -17.61 12.10 -0.19
CA ALA A 373 -18.53 12.46 0.88
C ALA A 373 -18.70 11.31 1.88
N LEU A 374 -18.82 10.06 1.41
CA LEU A 374 -18.84 8.87 2.26
C LEU A 374 -17.54 8.72 3.05
N ILE A 375 -16.39 8.81 2.37
CA ILE A 375 -15.06 8.69 2.99
C ILE A 375 -14.86 9.75 4.08
N ARG A 376 -15.20 11.01 3.79
CA ARG A 376 -15.10 12.10 4.78
C ARG A 376 -16.12 11.94 5.92
N LYS A 377 -17.30 11.38 5.66
CA LYS A 377 -18.27 11.05 6.71
C LYS A 377 -17.69 10.00 7.65
N MET A 378 -17.11 8.94 7.10
CA MET A 378 -16.46 7.88 7.86
C MET A 378 -15.29 8.42 8.70
N GLU A 379 -14.44 9.27 8.14
CA GLU A 379 -13.33 9.91 8.88
C GLU A 379 -13.81 10.82 10.02
N ARG A 380 -14.92 11.55 9.83
CA ARG A 380 -15.52 12.35 10.90
C ARG A 380 -16.27 11.53 11.95
N HIS A 381 -16.70 10.32 11.59
CA HIS A 381 -17.51 9.46 12.47
C HIS A 381 -16.75 9.04 13.72
N SER A 382 -15.48 8.68 13.57
CA SER A 382 -14.65 8.34 14.72
C SER A 382 -13.24 8.91 14.58
N PRO A 383 -12.70 9.52 15.66
CA PRO A 383 -11.26 9.66 15.92
C PRO A 383 -10.38 8.60 15.27
N ASN A 384 -10.74 7.34 15.49
CA ASN A 384 -9.86 6.21 15.25
C ASN A 384 -9.76 5.89 13.76
N ILE A 385 -10.65 6.47 12.94
CA ILE A 385 -10.58 6.38 11.48
C ILE A 385 -9.73 7.53 10.94
N ARG A 386 -8.72 7.16 10.16
CA ARG A 386 -7.91 8.11 9.40
C ARG A 386 -7.84 7.68 7.96
N VAL A 387 -8.00 8.66 7.07
CA VAL A 387 -7.93 8.43 5.63
C VAL A 387 -6.72 9.17 5.06
N GLN A 388 -5.82 8.45 4.41
CA GLN A 388 -4.76 9.06 3.62
C GLN A 388 -5.17 9.05 2.15
N LEU A 389 -5.39 10.25 1.61
CA LEU A 389 -5.57 10.47 0.19
C LEU A 389 -4.19 10.47 -0.49
N TYR A 390 -3.87 9.40 -1.20
CA TYR A 390 -2.59 9.27 -1.87
C TYR A 390 -2.45 10.27 -3.02
N ARG A 391 -1.39 11.07 -2.97
CA ARG A 391 -0.94 11.96 -4.04
C ARG A 391 0.57 11.85 -4.15
N ASP A 392 1.09 11.84 -5.36
CA ASP A 392 2.53 11.95 -5.58
C ASP A 392 2.96 13.42 -5.51
N ASP A 393 3.51 13.82 -4.36
CA ASP A 393 4.00 15.18 -4.09
C ASP A 393 5.51 15.36 -4.42
N SER A 394 6.17 14.36 -4.99
CA SER A 394 7.63 14.36 -5.21
C SER A 394 8.11 15.51 -6.13
N LYS A 395 9.02 16.35 -5.63
CA LYS A 395 9.49 17.57 -6.34
C LYS A 395 10.48 17.30 -7.49
N LYS A 396 10.78 16.04 -7.81
CA LYS A 396 11.82 15.66 -8.77
C LYS A 396 11.30 14.67 -9.81
N SER A 397 10.72 15.18 -10.88
CA SER A 397 10.63 14.46 -12.16
C SER A 397 10.89 15.45 -13.29
N ARG A 398 11.80 15.12 -14.22
CA ARG A 398 12.03 15.87 -15.48
C ARG A 398 10.77 15.92 -16.37
N TRP A 399 9.79 15.07 -16.08
CA TRP A 399 8.52 14.96 -16.79
C TRP A 399 7.36 15.11 -15.80
N SER A 400 6.79 16.31 -15.71
CA SER A 400 5.70 16.65 -14.80
C SER A 400 4.41 15.86 -15.07
N ILE A 401 4.22 15.32 -16.29
CA ILE A 401 3.03 14.56 -16.68
C ILE A 401 3.00 13.13 -16.09
N ASN A 402 4.15 12.49 -15.91
CA ASN A 402 4.21 11.13 -15.36
C ASN A 402 3.68 11.07 -13.91
N ARG A 403 3.81 12.17 -13.16
CA ARG A 403 3.27 12.29 -11.80
C ARG A 403 1.74 12.28 -11.76
N LEU A 404 1.08 12.78 -12.80
CA LEU A 404 -0.38 12.84 -12.90
C LEU A 404 -1.02 11.45 -13.13
N GLN A 405 -0.22 10.47 -13.58
CA GLN A 405 -0.70 9.13 -13.91
C GLN A 405 -0.49 8.10 -12.78
N ARG A 406 0.39 8.39 -11.82
CA ARG A 406 0.71 7.49 -10.70
C ARG A 406 -0.46 7.38 -9.74
N VAL A 407 -0.89 6.15 -9.45
CA VAL A 407 -1.95 5.87 -8.47
C VAL A 407 -1.49 4.88 -7.40
N ILE A 408 -2.20 4.87 -6.27
CA ILE A 408 -2.15 3.73 -5.33
C ILE A 408 -3.03 2.62 -5.90
N HIS A 409 -2.39 1.55 -6.34
CA HIS A 409 -3.03 0.36 -6.91
C HIS A 409 -2.88 -0.88 -6.00
N ALA A 410 -2.08 -0.78 -4.95
CA ALA A 410 -1.96 -1.78 -3.90
C ALA A 410 -3.27 -1.94 -3.10
N LYS A 411 -3.74 -3.18 -2.97
CA LYS A 411 -4.98 -3.51 -2.25
C LYS A 411 -4.67 -4.43 -1.08
N ILE A 412 -5.23 -4.08 0.07
CA ILE A 412 -5.17 -4.91 1.28
C ILE A 412 -6.38 -4.63 2.16
N LEU A 413 -6.86 -5.64 2.86
CA LEU A 413 -7.64 -5.51 4.08
C LEU A 413 -6.98 -6.37 5.15
N ALA A 414 -6.46 -5.77 6.22
CA ALA A 414 -5.83 -6.49 7.32
C ALA A 414 -6.46 -6.11 8.65
N GLY A 415 -6.63 -7.08 9.54
CA GLY A 415 -7.08 -6.90 10.91
C GLY A 415 -6.10 -7.53 11.88
N ILE A 416 -5.68 -6.80 12.90
CA ILE A 416 -4.72 -7.26 13.93
C ILE A 416 -5.41 -7.32 15.27
N SER A 417 -5.39 -8.49 15.91
CA SER A 417 -5.90 -8.69 17.27
C SER A 417 -4.81 -9.24 18.19
N THR A 418 -4.34 -8.41 19.11
CA THR A 418 -3.45 -8.83 20.21
C THR A 418 -4.23 -9.61 21.28
N ALA A 419 -5.51 -9.31 21.45
CA ALA A 419 -6.37 -9.99 22.41
C ALA A 419 -6.64 -11.45 22.00
N ASN A 420 -6.78 -11.71 20.70
CA ASN A 420 -6.87 -13.06 20.15
C ASN A 420 -6.11 -13.15 18.82
N PRO A 421 -4.80 -13.49 18.85
CA PRO A 421 -3.94 -13.57 17.66
C PRO A 421 -4.50 -14.42 16.51
N LYS A 422 -5.31 -15.45 16.79
CA LYS A 422 -5.93 -16.31 15.76
C LYS A 422 -6.96 -15.56 14.89
N GLU A 423 -7.48 -14.44 15.37
CA GLU A 423 -8.40 -13.60 14.61
C GLU A 423 -7.67 -12.65 13.65
N SER A 424 -6.34 -12.51 13.79
CA SER A 424 -5.55 -11.69 12.87
C SER A 424 -5.58 -12.28 11.45
N PHE A 425 -5.76 -11.41 10.47
CA PHE A 425 -5.91 -11.81 9.07
C PHE A 425 -5.43 -10.72 8.10
N LEU A 426 -5.20 -11.12 6.86
CA LEU A 426 -5.06 -10.19 5.74
C LEU A 426 -5.76 -10.74 4.48
N VAL A 427 -6.26 -9.85 3.64
CA VAL A 427 -6.82 -10.15 2.32
C VAL A 427 -6.12 -9.28 1.29
N ILE A 428 -5.58 -9.90 0.25
CA ILE A 428 -4.87 -9.23 -0.85
C ILE A 428 -5.33 -9.83 -2.18
N GLY A 429 -5.43 -8.99 -3.22
CA GLY A 429 -5.80 -9.40 -4.57
C GLY A 429 -6.16 -8.21 -5.45
N GLY A 430 -7.00 -8.44 -6.45
CA GLY A 430 -7.37 -7.43 -7.45
C GLY A 430 -8.65 -6.64 -7.16
N ARG A 431 -9.54 -7.13 -6.28
CA ARG A 431 -10.86 -6.49 -6.08
C ARG A 431 -10.76 -5.17 -5.31
N ASN A 432 -11.44 -4.15 -5.83
CA ASN A 432 -11.66 -2.90 -5.11
C ASN A 432 -12.97 -2.94 -4.29
N VAL A 433 -13.19 -1.91 -3.48
CA VAL A 433 -14.43 -1.74 -2.70
C VAL A 433 -15.50 -1.07 -3.59
N LYS A 434 -16.09 -1.88 -4.47
CA LYS A 434 -17.07 -1.45 -5.48
C LYS A 434 -17.97 -2.61 -5.95
N ASP A 435 -19.23 -2.33 -6.21
CA ASP A 435 -20.29 -3.28 -6.61
C ASP A 435 -20.03 -3.99 -7.93
N THR A 436 -19.26 -3.40 -8.83
CA THR A 436 -18.87 -4.02 -10.10
C THR A 436 -17.98 -5.26 -9.90
N PHE A 437 -17.36 -5.42 -8.73
CA PHE A 437 -16.64 -6.64 -8.35
C PHE A 437 -17.54 -7.67 -7.64
N LEU A 438 -18.82 -7.35 -7.39
CA LEU A 438 -19.76 -8.20 -6.68
C LEU A 438 -20.90 -8.73 -7.55
N PHE A 439 -21.45 -7.87 -8.40
CA PHE A 439 -22.71 -8.15 -9.08
C PHE A 439 -22.56 -8.17 -10.60
N HIS A 440 -23.21 -9.14 -11.24
CA HIS A 440 -23.23 -9.27 -12.70
C HIS A 440 -24.14 -8.25 -13.38
N SER A 441 -25.06 -7.63 -12.64
CA SER A 441 -26.02 -6.65 -13.16
C SER A 441 -25.97 -5.34 -12.39
N PRO A 442 -26.17 -4.19 -13.07
CA PRO A 442 -26.16 -2.89 -12.42
C PRO A 442 -27.26 -2.81 -11.35
N PRO A 443 -26.94 -2.29 -10.15
CA PRO A 443 -27.96 -2.02 -9.15
C PRO A 443 -28.79 -0.79 -9.48
N ASP A 444 -30.06 -0.86 -9.10
CA ASP A 444 -30.97 0.28 -9.14
C ASP A 444 -30.90 1.02 -7.80
N TYR A 445 -30.20 2.15 -7.81
CA TYR A 445 -30.10 3.08 -6.68
C TYR A 445 -30.91 4.36 -6.90
N SER A 446 -31.91 4.35 -7.76
CA SER A 446 -32.75 5.52 -8.05
C SER A 446 -33.44 6.08 -6.79
N ALA A 447 -33.83 5.21 -5.85
CA ALA A 447 -34.37 5.58 -4.54
C ALA A 447 -33.33 6.18 -3.57
N HIS A 448 -32.04 6.15 -3.92
CA HIS A 448 -30.92 6.62 -3.11
C HIS A 448 -30.01 7.57 -3.91
N PRO A 449 -30.47 8.80 -4.23
CA PRO A 449 -29.73 9.73 -5.08
C PRO A 449 -28.31 10.08 -4.61
N GLN A 450 -28.02 9.93 -3.31
CA GLN A 450 -26.70 10.13 -2.71
C GLN A 450 -25.67 9.06 -3.10
N MET A 451 -26.10 7.94 -3.69
CA MET A 451 -25.23 6.83 -4.08
C MET A 451 -24.72 6.95 -5.51
N GLU A 452 -23.76 6.10 -5.84
CA GLU A 452 -23.27 5.93 -7.20
C GLU A 452 -24.39 5.44 -8.11
N GLN A 453 -24.56 6.09 -9.26
CA GLN A 453 -25.60 5.72 -10.24
C GLN A 453 -24.92 5.09 -11.46
N TYR A 454 -25.02 3.77 -11.53
CA TYR A 454 -24.40 2.95 -12.56
C TYR A 454 -25.18 3.00 -13.88
N GLY A 455 -24.49 2.75 -14.99
CA GLY A 455 -25.06 2.79 -16.35
C GLY A 455 -25.14 4.19 -16.95
N THR A 456 -24.54 5.19 -16.30
CA THR A 456 -24.39 6.54 -16.85
C THR A 456 -23.09 6.66 -17.64
N LEU A 457 -22.95 7.68 -18.50
CA LEU A 457 -21.70 7.94 -19.23
C LEU A 457 -20.50 8.16 -18.28
N LEU A 458 -20.75 8.71 -17.09
CA LEU A 458 -19.72 8.98 -16.07
C LEU A 458 -19.44 7.77 -15.18
N SER A 459 -20.37 6.81 -15.10
CA SER A 459 -20.23 5.60 -14.30
C SER A 459 -20.83 4.41 -15.04
N PRO A 460 -20.14 3.90 -16.08
CA PRO A 460 -20.58 2.70 -16.76
C PRO A 460 -20.49 1.50 -15.82
N PHE A 461 -21.35 0.52 -16.07
CA PHE A 461 -21.34 -0.73 -15.31
C PHE A 461 -20.69 -1.84 -16.12
N SER A 462 -19.75 -2.56 -15.52
CA SER A 462 -19.15 -3.76 -16.07
C SER A 462 -18.76 -4.68 -14.93
N PHE A 463 -19.12 -5.94 -15.00
CA PHE A 463 -18.75 -6.90 -13.97
C PHE A 463 -17.28 -7.30 -14.12
N PHE A 464 -16.51 -7.29 -13.04
CA PHE A 464 -15.10 -7.68 -13.05
C PHE A 464 -14.90 -9.05 -12.40
N SER A 465 -14.37 -10.00 -13.16
CA SER A 465 -13.94 -11.31 -12.65
C SER A 465 -12.50 -11.23 -12.14
N ASP A 466 -12.33 -11.43 -10.84
CA ASP A 466 -11.06 -11.18 -10.15
C ASP A 466 -10.76 -12.26 -9.10
N LEU A 467 -9.59 -12.19 -8.47
CA LEU A 467 -9.13 -13.08 -7.41
C LEU A 467 -8.63 -12.28 -6.20
N GLU A 468 -8.81 -12.85 -5.02
CA GLU A 468 -8.16 -12.44 -3.78
C GLU A 468 -7.74 -13.69 -3.00
N VAL A 469 -6.85 -13.54 -2.03
CA VAL A 469 -6.53 -14.58 -1.05
C VAL A 469 -6.77 -14.04 0.34
N LEU A 470 -7.51 -14.78 1.17
CA LEU A 470 -7.53 -14.59 2.62
C LEU A 470 -6.38 -15.40 3.23
N ILE A 471 -5.58 -14.77 4.07
CA ILE A 471 -4.54 -15.43 4.87
C ILE A 471 -4.84 -15.23 6.34
N ARG A 472 -4.82 -16.33 7.10
CA ARG A 472 -4.90 -16.34 8.56
C ARG A 472 -3.51 -16.59 9.15
N GLY A 473 -3.21 -15.89 10.23
CA GLY A 473 -1.95 -15.99 10.95
C GLY A 473 -1.52 -14.64 11.52
N ASP A 474 -1.28 -14.60 12.83
CA ASP A 474 -0.90 -13.35 13.51
C ASP A 474 0.43 -12.81 13.01
N HIS A 475 1.41 -13.69 12.81
CA HIS A 475 2.75 -13.30 12.37
C HIS A 475 2.70 -12.63 10.99
N VAL A 476 2.15 -13.34 9.99
CA VAL A 476 2.02 -12.81 8.63
C VAL A 476 1.17 -11.53 8.57
N ALA A 477 0.05 -11.46 9.30
CA ALA A 477 -0.79 -10.28 9.32
C ALA A 477 -0.05 -9.07 9.91
N ARG A 478 0.70 -9.25 11.00
CA ARG A 478 1.45 -8.15 11.64
C ARG A 478 2.60 -7.64 10.78
N GLU A 479 3.34 -8.52 10.11
CA GLU A 479 4.46 -8.11 9.26
C GLU A 479 3.98 -7.35 8.02
N VAL A 480 2.94 -7.84 7.34
CA VAL A 480 2.36 -7.14 6.19
C VAL A 480 1.70 -5.83 6.62
N THR A 481 1.00 -5.80 7.76
CA THR A 481 0.43 -4.56 8.31
C THR A 481 1.52 -3.55 8.65
N ALA A 482 2.65 -3.98 9.21
CA ALA A 482 3.79 -3.12 9.48
C ALA A 482 4.35 -2.48 8.19
N GLN A 483 4.44 -3.23 7.09
CA GLN A 483 4.84 -2.67 5.79
C GLN A 483 3.89 -1.58 5.31
N TYR A 484 2.58 -1.80 5.44
CA TYR A 484 1.58 -0.79 5.06
C TYR A 484 1.59 0.43 5.99
N LEU A 485 1.84 0.26 7.29
CA LEU A 485 2.03 1.38 8.21
C LEU A 485 3.35 2.14 7.97
N SER A 486 4.40 1.44 7.53
CA SER A 486 5.62 2.09 7.04
C SER A 486 5.36 2.89 5.76
N PHE A 487 4.58 2.33 4.83
CA PHE A 487 4.12 3.06 3.64
C PHE A 487 3.25 4.25 3.99
N TRP A 488 2.33 4.13 4.95
CA TRP A 488 1.52 5.23 5.47
C TRP A 488 2.40 6.39 5.99
N ASN A 489 3.48 6.05 6.69
CA ASN A 489 4.46 6.97 7.28
C ASN A 489 5.65 7.30 6.36
N ARG A 490 5.57 6.98 5.05
CA ARG A 490 6.63 7.26 4.08
C ARG A 490 7.00 8.75 4.02
N ASP A 491 8.21 9.02 3.58
CA ASP A 491 8.64 10.39 3.33
C ASP A 491 7.88 10.99 2.12
N ASN A 492 7.15 12.09 2.31
CA ASN A 492 6.30 12.66 1.26
C ASN A 492 7.08 13.29 0.09
N GLN A 493 8.38 13.59 0.25
CA GLN A 493 9.17 14.22 -0.81
C GLN A 493 9.83 13.19 -1.73
N THR A 494 10.36 12.14 -1.14
CA THR A 494 11.09 11.05 -1.80
C THR A 494 10.21 9.84 -2.07
N MET A 495 9.06 9.75 -1.40
CA MET A 495 8.12 8.62 -1.45
C MET A 495 8.71 7.31 -0.94
N ARG A 496 9.88 7.38 -0.28
CA ARG A 496 10.54 6.21 0.30
C ARG A 496 9.85 5.81 1.59
N MET A 497 9.57 4.51 1.70
CA MET A 497 9.13 3.88 2.94
C MET A 497 10.30 3.24 3.67
N ARG A 498 10.19 3.10 4.99
CA ARG A 498 11.20 2.42 5.80
C ARG A 498 11.07 0.89 5.61
N PRO A 499 12.16 0.16 5.36
CA PRO A 499 12.11 -1.30 5.38
C PRO A 499 11.66 -1.80 6.77
N THR A 500 10.75 -2.77 6.78
CA THR A 500 10.35 -3.48 8.01
C THR A 500 11.17 -4.75 8.22
N THR A 501 12.00 -5.12 7.24
CA THR A 501 12.84 -6.31 7.24
C THR A 501 14.26 -5.97 6.84
N ALA A 502 15.23 -6.73 7.34
CA ALA A 502 16.63 -6.68 6.93
C ALA A 502 17.00 -7.98 6.23
N HIS A 503 17.46 -7.87 4.98
CA HIS A 503 17.99 -9.02 4.23
C HIS A 503 19.50 -9.08 4.46
N ILE A 504 19.97 -10.15 5.10
CA ILE A 504 21.36 -10.33 5.52
C ILE A 504 22.01 -11.42 4.66
N PRO A 505 23.13 -11.13 3.97
CA PRO A 505 23.84 -12.13 3.20
C PRO A 505 24.45 -13.20 4.13
N SER A 506 24.05 -14.45 3.95
CA SER A 506 24.57 -15.62 4.69
C SER A 506 24.27 -16.90 3.92
N ALA A 507 25.13 -17.91 4.05
CA ALA A 507 24.83 -19.26 3.56
C ALA A 507 23.52 -19.76 4.20
N LEU A 508 22.61 -20.29 3.37
CA LEU A 508 21.38 -20.91 3.86
C LEU A 508 21.65 -22.36 4.32
N PRO A 509 21.03 -22.84 5.41
CA PRO A 509 21.28 -24.18 5.94
C PRO A 509 20.82 -25.31 5.00
N SER A 510 19.75 -25.07 4.24
CA SER A 510 19.19 -25.99 3.25
C SER A 510 18.40 -25.20 2.21
N LEU A 511 18.41 -25.68 0.96
CA LEU A 511 17.56 -25.21 -0.13
C LEU A 511 16.47 -26.23 -0.51
N ASP A 512 16.40 -27.35 0.22
CA ASP A 512 15.45 -28.42 -0.02
C ASP A 512 14.12 -28.14 0.68
N ARG A 513 13.04 -28.44 -0.04
CA ARG A 513 11.67 -28.28 0.48
C ARG A 513 11.35 -29.35 1.52
N PRO A 514 10.89 -28.99 2.72
CA PRO A 514 10.37 -29.96 3.69
C PRO A 514 9.12 -30.67 3.15
N ASP A 515 8.99 -31.98 3.40
CA ASP A 515 7.85 -32.78 2.92
C ASP A 515 6.48 -32.32 3.45
N ASN A 516 6.46 -31.71 4.64
CA ASN A 516 5.25 -31.21 5.32
C ASN A 516 5.35 -29.70 5.61
N GLU A 517 5.65 -28.92 4.59
CA GLU A 517 5.64 -27.47 4.74
C GLU A 517 4.19 -26.94 4.69
N GLY A 518 3.77 -26.24 5.75
CA GLY A 518 2.50 -25.51 5.77
C GLY A 518 2.49 -24.34 4.78
N THR A 519 1.48 -23.47 4.85
CA THR A 519 1.40 -22.30 3.98
C THR A 519 2.55 -21.33 4.28
N ARG A 520 3.42 -21.08 3.29
CA ARG A 520 4.50 -20.07 3.39
C ARG A 520 4.23 -18.89 2.47
N VAL A 521 4.49 -17.69 2.95
CA VAL A 521 4.08 -16.43 2.31
C VAL A 521 5.20 -15.41 2.35
N ARG A 522 5.42 -14.71 1.23
CA ARG A 522 6.23 -13.48 1.18
C ARG A 522 5.40 -12.38 0.54
N HIS A 523 5.37 -11.22 1.18
CA HIS A 523 4.67 -10.04 0.65
C HIS A 523 5.67 -8.98 0.21
N LEU A 524 5.36 -8.30 -0.89
CA LEU A 524 6.07 -7.13 -1.37
C LEU A 524 5.09 -5.99 -1.64
N ILE A 525 5.40 -4.81 -1.15
CA ILE A 525 4.81 -3.54 -1.61
C ILE A 525 5.87 -2.75 -2.37
N SER A 526 5.50 -2.22 -3.53
CA SER A 526 6.41 -1.50 -4.43
C SER A 526 5.94 -0.09 -4.70
N VAL A 527 6.89 0.84 -4.63
CA VAL A 527 6.77 2.23 -5.08
C VAL A 527 7.80 2.41 -6.18
N PRO A 528 7.51 2.02 -7.44
CA PRO A 528 8.54 1.74 -8.45
C PRO A 528 9.54 2.86 -8.70
N PHE A 529 9.06 4.11 -8.60
CA PHE A 529 9.85 5.31 -8.81
C PHE A 529 10.66 5.77 -7.59
N ALA A 530 10.51 5.11 -6.44
CA ALA A 530 11.21 5.42 -5.19
C ALA A 530 11.96 4.21 -4.61
N ASP A 531 11.69 3.00 -5.09
CA ASP A 531 12.19 1.75 -4.54
C ASP A 531 13.20 1.02 -5.44
N GLY A 532 13.49 1.55 -6.63
CA GLY A 532 14.42 0.95 -7.58
C GLY A 532 13.77 -0.03 -8.57
N GLY A 533 12.44 -0.14 -8.61
CA GLY A 533 11.72 -1.03 -9.53
C GLY A 533 11.68 -2.48 -9.07
N GLN A 534 11.72 -2.72 -7.75
CA GLN A 534 11.84 -4.07 -7.16
C GLN A 534 10.76 -5.06 -7.62
N LEU A 535 9.54 -4.59 -7.90
CA LEU A 535 8.48 -5.45 -8.40
C LEU A 535 8.71 -5.91 -9.85
N GLU A 536 9.33 -5.08 -10.68
CA GLU A 536 9.75 -5.48 -12.03
C GLU A 536 10.80 -6.61 -11.94
N ASP A 537 11.76 -6.47 -11.03
CA ASP A 537 12.78 -7.49 -10.75
C ASP A 537 12.14 -8.79 -10.25
N LEU A 538 11.28 -8.71 -9.23
CA LEU A 538 10.55 -9.85 -8.69
C LEU A 538 9.78 -10.63 -9.76
N VAL A 539 9.02 -9.94 -10.61
CA VAL A 539 8.24 -10.62 -11.65
C VAL A 539 9.14 -11.20 -12.73
N ALA A 540 10.19 -10.50 -13.14
CA ALA A 540 11.14 -11.03 -14.12
C ALA A 540 11.86 -12.28 -13.60
N ASP A 541 12.33 -12.26 -12.35
CA ASP A 541 13.04 -13.38 -11.75
C ASP A 541 12.12 -14.56 -11.43
N LEU A 542 10.86 -14.29 -11.07
CA LEU A 542 9.82 -15.31 -10.96
C LEU A 542 9.61 -16.03 -12.30
N ILE A 543 9.48 -15.30 -13.41
CA ILE A 543 9.35 -15.90 -14.75
C ILE A 543 10.62 -16.69 -15.13
N ARG A 544 11.81 -16.19 -14.80
CA ARG A 544 13.07 -16.91 -15.04
C ARG A 544 13.21 -18.18 -14.20
N SER A 545 12.58 -18.22 -13.03
CA SER A 545 12.59 -19.40 -12.15
C SER A 545 11.80 -20.59 -12.71
N ALA A 546 10.93 -20.38 -13.70
CA ALA A 546 10.12 -21.46 -14.27
C ALA A 546 10.98 -22.49 -14.99
N THR A 547 10.73 -23.76 -14.68
CA THR A 547 11.42 -24.93 -15.25
C THR A 547 10.53 -25.79 -16.14
N LYS A 548 9.22 -25.78 -15.91
CA LYS A 548 8.22 -26.63 -16.60
C LYS A 548 7.10 -25.81 -17.21
N SER A 549 6.46 -24.94 -16.42
CA SER A 549 5.25 -24.25 -16.86
C SER A 549 5.03 -22.88 -16.21
N LEU A 550 4.35 -22.01 -16.95
CA LEU A 550 3.81 -20.74 -16.51
C LEU A 550 2.33 -20.65 -16.90
N LYS A 551 1.45 -20.51 -15.91
CA LYS A 551 0.03 -20.18 -16.12
C LYS A 551 -0.22 -18.78 -15.60
N MET A 552 -0.68 -17.88 -16.46
CA MET A 552 -0.76 -16.46 -16.14
C MET A 552 -2.10 -15.86 -16.56
N VAL A 553 -2.58 -14.92 -15.76
CA VAL A 553 -3.78 -14.15 -16.06
C VAL A 553 -3.51 -12.68 -15.79
N SER A 554 -3.88 -11.79 -16.72
CA SER A 554 -3.82 -10.34 -16.51
C SER A 554 -4.67 -9.60 -17.56
N PRO A 555 -5.50 -8.61 -17.19
CA PRO A 555 -6.27 -7.82 -18.16
C PRO A 555 -5.40 -7.01 -19.11
N TYR A 556 -4.29 -6.46 -18.61
CA TYR A 556 -3.43 -5.55 -19.35
C TYR A 556 -2.08 -6.20 -19.60
N PHE A 557 -1.68 -6.24 -20.87
CA PHE A 557 -0.47 -6.91 -21.30
C PHE A 557 0.38 -5.99 -22.17
N ARG A 558 1.44 -5.44 -21.58
CA ARG A 558 2.49 -4.70 -22.26
C ARG A 558 3.76 -4.78 -21.41
N PRO A 559 4.41 -5.94 -21.32
CA PRO A 559 5.49 -6.18 -20.39
C PRO A 559 6.66 -5.22 -20.67
N THR A 560 7.43 -4.89 -19.64
CA THR A 560 8.66 -4.11 -19.78
C THR A 560 9.70 -4.90 -20.59
N LYS A 561 10.79 -4.25 -21.00
CA LYS A 561 11.91 -4.92 -21.69
C LYS A 561 12.50 -6.05 -20.84
N LYS A 562 12.61 -5.87 -19.52
CA LYS A 562 13.15 -6.87 -18.59
C LYS A 562 12.24 -8.10 -18.50
N ILE A 563 10.93 -7.90 -18.36
CA ILE A 563 9.96 -8.98 -18.30
C ILE A 563 9.83 -9.69 -19.65
N ALA A 564 9.87 -8.94 -20.76
CA ALA A 564 9.90 -9.51 -22.10
C ALA A 564 11.12 -10.42 -22.33
N ALA A 565 12.30 -10.03 -21.82
CA ALA A 565 13.49 -10.86 -21.86
C ALA A 565 13.32 -12.13 -21.02
N ALA A 566 12.74 -12.03 -19.82
CA ALA A 566 12.44 -13.20 -18.99
C ALA A 566 11.52 -14.22 -19.67
N PHE A 567 10.49 -13.75 -20.39
CA PHE A 567 9.65 -14.63 -21.22
C PHE A 567 10.44 -15.31 -22.33
N HIS A 568 11.32 -14.58 -23.02
CA HIS A 568 12.17 -15.17 -24.05
C HIS A 568 13.11 -16.23 -23.47
N ASP A 569 13.71 -15.97 -22.31
CA ASP A 569 14.57 -16.92 -21.60
C ASP A 569 13.78 -18.20 -21.24
N ALA A 570 12.54 -18.06 -20.74
CA ALA A 570 11.68 -19.19 -20.40
C ALA A 570 11.31 -20.04 -21.63
N VAL A 571 10.91 -19.38 -22.73
CA VAL A 571 10.60 -20.07 -24.00
C VAL A 571 11.82 -20.80 -24.53
N ASN A 572 13.01 -20.19 -24.49
CA ASN A 572 14.25 -20.82 -24.95
C ASN A 572 14.63 -22.05 -24.12
N ARG A 573 14.23 -22.11 -22.84
CA ARG A 573 14.39 -23.30 -21.98
C ARG A 573 13.32 -24.37 -22.20
N GLY A 574 12.32 -24.13 -23.05
CA GLY A 574 11.23 -25.06 -23.30
C GLY A 574 10.11 -25.03 -22.25
N VAL A 575 10.00 -23.96 -21.47
CA VAL A 575 8.90 -23.77 -20.50
C VAL A 575 7.58 -23.59 -21.26
N SER A 576 6.55 -24.36 -20.89
CA SER A 576 5.20 -24.20 -21.45
C SER A 576 4.51 -22.98 -20.83
N ILE A 577 4.17 -21.99 -21.66
CA ILE A 577 3.52 -20.76 -21.17
C ILE A 577 2.09 -20.68 -21.72
N GLN A 578 1.13 -20.54 -20.81
CA GLN A 578 -0.28 -20.26 -21.11
C GLN A 578 -0.67 -18.93 -20.45
N PHE A 579 -1.13 -17.98 -21.25
CA PHE A 579 -1.51 -16.66 -20.78
C PHE A 579 -2.93 -16.32 -21.20
N ILE A 580 -3.77 -15.87 -20.26
CA ILE A 580 -5.13 -15.40 -20.53
C ILE A 580 -5.21 -13.89 -20.29
N THR A 581 -5.74 -13.16 -21.27
CA THR A 581 -5.85 -11.69 -21.25
C THR A 581 -7.21 -11.20 -21.75
N GLU A 582 -7.47 -9.91 -21.54
CA GLU A 582 -8.60 -9.19 -22.11
C GLU A 582 -8.14 -8.23 -23.23
N LEU A 583 -9.02 -8.01 -24.22
CA LEU A 583 -8.84 -6.99 -25.26
C LEU A 583 -9.94 -5.92 -25.21
N ASP A 584 -11.17 -6.25 -24.79
CA ASP A 584 -12.27 -5.30 -24.66
C ASP A 584 -12.20 -4.50 -23.35
N LEU A 585 -11.17 -3.63 -23.27
CA LEU A 585 -10.86 -2.84 -22.09
C LEU A 585 -11.60 -1.49 -22.04
N ILE A 586 -12.37 -1.15 -23.08
CA ILE A 586 -13.12 0.12 -23.16
C ILE A 586 -14.16 0.19 -22.02
N LYS A 587 -14.66 -0.96 -21.61
CA LYS A 587 -15.62 -1.13 -20.52
C LYS A 587 -15.02 -0.86 -19.13
N ASP A 588 -13.69 -0.85 -19.00
CA ASP A 588 -12.96 -0.49 -17.78
C ASP A 588 -12.67 1.03 -17.69
N ASN A 589 -13.41 1.87 -18.42
CA ASN A 589 -13.12 3.31 -18.57
C ASN A 589 -11.70 3.63 -19.07
N SER A 590 -11.00 2.63 -19.63
CA SER A 590 -9.65 2.82 -20.15
C SER A 590 -9.68 3.64 -21.45
N PRO A 591 -8.64 4.46 -21.72
CA PRO A 591 -8.54 5.20 -22.97
C PRO A 591 -8.65 4.27 -24.19
N PRO A 592 -9.32 4.67 -25.29
CA PRO A 592 -9.54 3.80 -26.46
C PRO A 592 -8.27 3.18 -27.07
N ILE A 593 -7.12 3.85 -26.92
CA ILE A 593 -5.80 3.37 -27.40
C ILE A 593 -5.31 2.14 -26.62
N THR A 594 -5.79 1.91 -25.40
CA THR A 594 -5.34 0.83 -24.51
C THR A 594 -5.60 -0.55 -25.13
N MET A 595 -6.74 -0.72 -25.80
CA MET A 595 -7.03 -1.92 -26.58
C MET A 595 -5.97 -2.15 -27.66
N GLY A 596 -5.60 -1.12 -28.42
CA GLY A 596 -4.55 -1.20 -29.44
C GLY A 596 -3.19 -1.61 -28.86
N VAL A 597 -2.83 -1.10 -27.68
CA VAL A 597 -1.58 -1.44 -26.96
C VAL A 597 -1.56 -2.91 -26.57
N ASN A 598 -2.65 -3.40 -25.94
CA ASN A 598 -2.80 -4.80 -25.57
C ASN A 598 -2.74 -5.71 -26.81
N THR A 599 -3.53 -5.42 -27.84
CA THR A 599 -3.57 -6.22 -29.08
C THR A 599 -2.20 -6.32 -29.75
N GLN A 600 -1.44 -5.23 -29.81
CA GLN A 600 -0.07 -5.28 -30.34
C GLN A 600 0.86 -6.17 -29.51
N SER A 601 0.74 -6.11 -28.18
CA SER A 601 1.53 -6.99 -27.31
C SER A 601 1.14 -8.45 -27.49
N VAL A 602 -0.16 -8.74 -27.56
CA VAL A 602 -0.67 -10.10 -27.84
C VAL A 602 -0.10 -10.62 -29.16
N ASN A 603 -0.19 -9.87 -30.26
CA ASN A 603 0.37 -10.25 -31.56
C ASN A 603 1.89 -10.48 -31.52
N ARG A 604 2.60 -9.78 -30.63
CA ARG A 604 4.05 -9.95 -30.47
C ARG A 604 4.38 -11.27 -29.78
N PHE A 605 3.62 -11.65 -28.75
CA PHE A 605 3.96 -12.78 -27.88
C PHE A 605 3.23 -14.09 -28.22
N SER A 606 2.07 -14.04 -28.88
CA SER A 606 1.33 -15.24 -29.32
C SER A 606 2.11 -16.12 -30.30
N LYS A 607 3.19 -15.60 -30.88
CA LYS A 607 4.13 -16.35 -31.74
C LYS A 607 5.10 -17.24 -30.97
N TYR A 608 5.28 -16.98 -29.67
CA TYR A 608 6.25 -17.67 -28.82
C TYR A 608 5.58 -18.56 -27.78
N PHE A 609 4.35 -18.24 -27.36
CA PHE A 609 3.59 -19.04 -26.42
C PHE A 609 2.07 -18.87 -26.58
N SER A 610 1.30 -19.75 -25.94
CA SER A 610 -0.16 -19.78 -26.01
C SER A 610 -0.78 -18.59 -25.30
N VAL A 611 -1.39 -17.69 -26.07
CA VAL A 611 -2.17 -16.56 -25.55
C VAL A 611 -3.64 -16.77 -25.87
N TYR A 612 -4.48 -16.67 -24.84
CA TYR A 612 -5.93 -16.77 -24.93
C TYR A 612 -6.55 -15.41 -24.60
N VAL A 613 -7.56 -15.03 -25.37
CA VAL A 613 -8.33 -13.79 -25.15
C VAL A 613 -9.71 -14.15 -24.63
N SER A 614 -10.10 -13.59 -23.49
CA SER A 614 -11.44 -13.73 -22.92
C SER A 614 -12.51 -13.19 -23.87
N LYS A 615 -13.65 -13.85 -23.97
CA LYS A 615 -14.73 -13.50 -24.91
C LYS A 615 -16.01 -13.00 -24.24
N ASP A 616 -16.07 -12.98 -22.92
CA ASP A 616 -17.29 -12.62 -22.22
C ASP A 616 -17.59 -11.13 -22.37
N SER A 617 -18.62 -10.79 -23.14
CA SER A 617 -19.03 -9.40 -23.35
C SER A 617 -19.62 -8.74 -22.11
N HIS A 618 -20.00 -9.51 -21.09
CA HIS A 618 -20.62 -9.03 -19.86
C HIS A 618 -19.68 -9.08 -18.65
N MET A 619 -18.46 -9.58 -18.82
CA MET A 619 -17.46 -9.73 -17.78
C MET A 619 -16.10 -9.26 -18.27
N ILE A 620 -15.42 -8.46 -17.46
CA ILE A 620 -14.03 -8.08 -17.70
C ILE A 620 -13.15 -9.00 -16.86
N LEU A 621 -12.25 -9.73 -17.51
CA LEU A 621 -11.23 -10.50 -16.82
C LEU A 621 -10.25 -9.55 -16.14
N HIS A 622 -10.32 -9.43 -14.82
CA HIS A 622 -9.51 -8.49 -14.03
C HIS A 622 -8.53 -9.18 -13.08
N SER A 623 -8.46 -10.51 -13.09
CA SER A 623 -7.51 -11.27 -12.26
C SER A 623 -6.05 -10.98 -12.65
N LYS A 624 -5.14 -10.90 -11.67
CA LYS A 624 -3.69 -10.85 -11.93
C LYS A 624 -2.95 -11.90 -11.09
N ALA A 625 -2.44 -12.92 -11.76
CA ALA A 625 -1.71 -13.99 -11.11
C ALA A 625 -0.73 -14.68 -12.07
N ILE A 626 0.34 -15.24 -11.50
CA ILE A 626 1.36 -16.05 -12.17
C ILE A 626 1.56 -17.31 -11.33
N LEU A 627 1.27 -18.47 -11.90
CA LEU A 627 1.58 -19.77 -11.30
C LEU A 627 2.80 -20.36 -12.00
N VAL A 628 3.86 -20.61 -11.22
CA VAL A 628 5.12 -21.19 -11.68
C VAL A 628 5.15 -22.68 -11.31
N ASP A 629 5.35 -23.52 -12.32
CA ASP A 629 5.56 -24.97 -12.20
C ASP A 629 4.49 -25.73 -11.41
N GLY A 630 3.29 -25.16 -11.23
CA GLY A 630 2.21 -25.73 -10.41
C GLY A 630 2.43 -25.63 -8.90
N GLU A 631 3.43 -24.88 -8.44
CA GLU A 631 3.88 -24.88 -7.04
C GLU A 631 3.89 -23.50 -6.38
N LEU A 632 4.39 -22.48 -7.08
CA LEU A 632 4.53 -21.13 -6.53
C LEU A 632 3.54 -20.19 -7.21
N LEU A 633 2.61 -19.67 -6.43
CA LEU A 633 1.62 -18.71 -6.89
C LEU A 633 2.05 -17.28 -6.52
N PHE A 634 2.16 -16.41 -7.51
CA PHE A 634 2.17 -14.98 -7.32
C PHE A 634 0.77 -14.42 -7.58
N ILE A 635 0.11 -13.88 -6.55
CA ILE A 635 -1.17 -13.17 -6.68
C ILE A 635 -0.98 -11.70 -6.32
N SER A 636 -1.56 -10.80 -7.11
CA SER A 636 -1.26 -9.38 -7.01
C SER A 636 -2.38 -8.49 -7.55
N GLY A 637 -2.35 -7.20 -7.19
CA GLY A 637 -3.06 -6.14 -7.92
C GLY A 637 -2.36 -5.73 -9.23
N THR A 638 -1.10 -6.14 -9.43
CA THR A 638 -0.21 -5.67 -10.50
C THR A 638 -0.62 -6.19 -11.87
N ASN A 639 -0.84 -5.29 -12.82
CA ASN A 639 -1.05 -5.67 -14.21
C ASN A 639 0.28 -5.98 -14.90
N LEU A 640 0.29 -6.87 -15.92
CA LEU A 640 1.48 -7.18 -16.71
C LEU A 640 1.79 -6.10 -17.77
N ASN A 641 1.81 -4.83 -17.35
CA ASN A 641 2.06 -3.68 -18.21
C ASN A 641 3.11 -2.72 -17.63
N MET A 642 3.73 -1.90 -18.49
CA MET A 642 4.73 -0.91 -18.06
C MET A 642 4.23 0.07 -16.99
N ARG A 643 2.94 0.42 -16.99
CA ARG A 643 2.37 1.37 -16.02
C ARG A 643 2.47 0.83 -14.59
N SER A 644 2.05 -0.41 -14.36
CA SER A 644 2.14 -1.05 -13.04
C SER A 644 3.59 -1.17 -12.55
N PHE A 645 4.53 -1.49 -13.45
CA PHE A 645 5.94 -1.66 -13.07
C PHE A 645 6.75 -0.37 -12.94
N LEU A 646 6.30 0.76 -13.50
CA LEU A 646 7.10 1.99 -13.55
C LEU A 646 6.42 3.18 -12.85
N HIS A 647 5.12 3.12 -12.61
CA HIS A 647 4.33 4.27 -12.15
C HIS A 647 3.49 3.98 -10.92
N ASP A 648 2.70 2.91 -10.95
CA ASP A 648 1.71 2.68 -9.90
C ASP A 648 2.33 2.01 -8.68
N ILE A 649 1.79 2.34 -7.51
CA ILE A 649 2.17 1.66 -6.27
C ILE A 649 1.37 0.37 -6.22
N GLU A 650 2.07 -0.74 -6.12
CA GLU A 650 1.52 -2.08 -6.29
C GLU A 650 1.94 -2.96 -5.12
N ASN A 651 1.24 -4.08 -4.93
CA ASN A 651 1.66 -5.11 -3.98
C ASN A 651 1.36 -6.51 -4.49
N GLY A 652 2.04 -7.51 -3.95
CA GLY A 652 1.83 -8.90 -4.31
C GLY A 652 2.27 -9.88 -3.24
N LEU A 653 1.75 -11.09 -3.35
CA LEU A 653 2.05 -12.22 -2.48
C LEU A 653 2.66 -13.35 -3.30
N LEU A 654 3.81 -13.83 -2.86
CA LEU A 654 4.34 -15.14 -3.22
C LEU A 654 3.83 -16.16 -2.21
N ILE A 655 3.09 -17.15 -2.67
CA ILE A 655 2.46 -18.18 -1.84
C ILE A 655 2.99 -19.54 -2.27
N MET A 656 3.69 -20.19 -1.35
CA MET A 656 4.14 -21.57 -1.49
C MET A 656 3.18 -22.47 -0.71
N ASP A 657 2.15 -22.93 -1.40
CA ASP A 657 1.13 -23.84 -0.87
C ASP A 657 0.51 -24.63 -2.02
N LYS A 658 0.65 -25.95 -1.98
CA LYS A 658 0.19 -26.84 -3.06
C LYS A 658 -1.32 -26.78 -3.24
N SER A 659 -2.08 -26.64 -2.15
CA SER A 659 -3.54 -26.60 -2.19
C SER A 659 -4.04 -25.30 -2.84
N VAL A 660 -3.43 -24.16 -2.50
CA VAL A 660 -3.75 -22.86 -3.09
C VAL A 660 -3.34 -22.83 -4.57
N ALA A 661 -2.15 -23.35 -4.90
CA ALA A 661 -1.67 -23.46 -6.28
C ALA A 661 -2.61 -24.33 -7.14
N SER A 662 -3.00 -25.50 -6.63
CA SER A 662 -3.94 -26.41 -7.30
C SER A 662 -5.32 -25.77 -7.45
N ARG A 663 -5.78 -24.99 -6.46
CA ARG A 663 -7.04 -24.27 -6.54
C ARG A 663 -7.01 -23.17 -7.61
N PHE A 664 -5.92 -22.42 -7.72
CA PHE A 664 -5.74 -21.45 -8.81
C PHE A 664 -5.71 -22.14 -10.17
N GLU A 665 -5.00 -23.27 -10.28
CA GLU A 665 -4.95 -24.04 -11.52
C GLU A 665 -6.34 -24.52 -11.96
N GLN A 666 -7.19 -24.98 -11.03
CA GLN A 666 -8.59 -25.29 -11.32
C GLN A 666 -9.37 -24.07 -11.82
N VAL A 667 -9.24 -22.92 -11.15
CA VAL A 667 -9.93 -21.69 -11.61
C VAL A 667 -9.46 -21.29 -13.01
N PHE A 668 -8.17 -21.43 -13.30
CA PHE A 668 -7.61 -21.16 -14.62
C PHE A 668 -8.23 -22.05 -15.70
N GLU A 669 -8.26 -23.37 -15.47
CA GLU A 669 -8.73 -24.36 -16.44
C GLU A 669 -10.26 -24.43 -16.57
N ASP A 670 -10.99 -24.27 -15.46
CA ASP A 670 -12.43 -24.49 -15.41
C ASP A 670 -13.24 -23.20 -15.60
N VAL A 671 -12.67 -22.04 -15.29
CA VAL A 671 -13.37 -20.74 -15.34
C VAL A 671 -12.81 -19.85 -16.46
N TYR A 672 -11.50 -19.62 -16.51
CA TYR A 672 -10.94 -18.65 -17.44
C TYR A 672 -10.73 -19.21 -18.85
N LEU A 673 -10.17 -20.42 -18.96
CA LEU A 673 -9.85 -21.02 -20.25
C LEU A 673 -11.08 -21.31 -21.13
N PRO A 674 -12.20 -21.87 -20.62
CA PRO A 674 -13.36 -22.24 -21.45
C PRO A 674 -14.06 -21.02 -22.06
N GLY A 675 -14.03 -19.87 -21.36
CA GLY A 675 -14.55 -18.59 -21.84
C GLY A 675 -13.60 -17.82 -22.76
N SER A 676 -12.44 -18.39 -23.09
CA SER A 676 -11.38 -17.71 -23.85
C SER A 676 -11.13 -18.36 -25.20
N THR A 677 -10.34 -17.70 -26.06
CA THR A 677 -9.96 -18.26 -27.36
C THR A 677 -8.50 -18.04 -27.65
N LEU A 678 -7.86 -19.12 -28.10
CA LEU A 678 -6.46 -19.11 -28.50
C LEU A 678 -6.26 -18.14 -29.68
N VAL A 679 -5.26 -17.29 -29.57
CA VAL A 679 -4.84 -16.40 -30.65
C VAL A 679 -3.97 -17.19 -31.63
N SER A 680 -4.59 -17.71 -32.68
CA SER A 680 -3.92 -18.46 -33.75
C SER A 680 -3.44 -17.57 -34.90
N GLU A 681 -4.00 -16.38 -35.05
CA GLU A 681 -3.71 -15.44 -36.14
C GLU A 681 -3.46 -14.03 -35.60
N GLU A 682 -2.80 -13.19 -36.40
CA GLU A 682 -2.55 -11.79 -36.04
C GLU A 682 -3.87 -11.01 -35.94
N LEU A 683 -4.10 -10.42 -34.77
CA LEU A 683 -5.31 -9.64 -34.50
C LEU A 683 -5.21 -8.24 -35.13
N LYS A 684 -6.35 -7.71 -35.58
CA LYS A 684 -6.42 -6.40 -36.24
C LYS A 684 -6.17 -5.26 -35.25
N VAL A 685 -5.19 -4.43 -35.54
CA VAL A 685 -4.90 -3.17 -34.82
C VAL A 685 -5.25 -1.99 -35.73
N LYS A 686 -5.91 -0.95 -35.19
CA LYS A 686 -6.25 0.27 -35.95
C LYS A 686 -4.98 0.93 -36.49
N PHE A 687 -5.04 1.49 -37.70
CA PHE A 687 -3.88 2.09 -38.37
C PHE A 687 -3.22 3.20 -37.53
N LEU A 688 -4.02 4.08 -36.93
CA LEU A 688 -3.50 5.15 -36.07
C LEU A 688 -2.73 4.59 -34.85
N ASP A 689 -3.26 3.55 -34.21
CA ASP A 689 -2.61 2.90 -33.07
C ASP A 689 -1.28 2.23 -33.49
N LYS A 690 -1.21 1.65 -34.71
CA LYS A 690 0.04 1.10 -35.27
C LYS A 690 1.14 2.15 -35.44
N VAL A 691 0.78 3.41 -35.68
CA VAL A 691 1.75 4.51 -35.86
C VAL A 691 2.11 5.14 -34.52
N ILE A 692 1.12 5.41 -33.66
CA ILE A 692 1.32 6.16 -32.41
C ILE A 692 2.04 5.33 -31.36
N ILE A 693 1.67 4.06 -31.18
CA ILE A 693 2.18 3.24 -30.08
C ILE A 693 3.71 3.06 -30.16
N PRO A 694 4.32 2.69 -31.30
CA PRO A 694 5.78 2.54 -31.38
C PRO A 694 6.55 3.85 -31.16
N LEU A 695 5.97 4.99 -31.55
CA LEU A 695 6.56 6.30 -31.30
C LEU A 695 6.58 6.57 -29.80
N VAL A 696 5.46 6.36 -29.12
CA VAL A 696 5.32 6.54 -27.67
C VAL A 696 6.25 5.59 -26.90
N ASP A 697 6.33 4.32 -27.29
CA ASP A 697 7.21 3.30 -26.69
C ASP A 697 8.72 3.56 -26.88
N GLN A 698 9.13 4.45 -27.79
CA GLN A 698 10.53 4.90 -27.89
C GLN A 698 10.85 6.01 -26.88
N TYR A 699 9.82 6.71 -26.39
CA TYR A 699 9.95 7.80 -25.41
C TYR A 699 9.78 7.34 -23.96
N PHE A 700 9.13 6.19 -23.73
CA PHE A 700 9.01 5.50 -22.44
C PHE A 700 9.94 4.28 -22.38
#